data_AF-A0A3E0V9X8-F1
#
_entry.id   AF-A0A3E0V9X8-F1
#
_cell.length_a   1.000
_cell.length_b   1.000
_cell.length_c   1.000
_cell.angle_alpha   90.00
_cell.angle_beta   90.00
_cell.angle_gamma   90.00
#
_symmetry.space_group_name_H-M   'P 1'
#
loop_
_entity.id
_entity.type
_entity.pdbx_description
1 polymer ?
#
loop_
_entity_poly.entity_id
_entity_poly.type
_entity_poly.pdbx_seq_one_letter_code
_entity_poly.pdbx_strand_id
1 'polypeptide(L)'
;MGSSIEAVSHEWRNGLIDVGGNNRLLYYRETGSTVGLDGAPSASVTRLLAGDTVRLSELFTTADALQKAQRACGLLAKKQQEATEEYGVSIAYLAAGMCSWDPEGNPEKAVAVENELTASDSPNRSSKRPKYTRPRAPVLLRSLELIRRRGAQEAWELRLIDEFQVNGVLLHVLNADRERIESDSILELDAGDLPSIEVMLEEFEDACGDVAELEVLNTLVLGTFSYTKQPMVDDVSDIDALAASDLVAALAGDLNAADRVRSSTDGVTEEMPDYTPVDAEYLVLDADASQSYVVNAALAGRNLVVEGPPGTGKSQTIANIIATSVAAGRSVLFVAQKRAAVSAVLDRLAGVDLSHLVLDLFAASSSRRYVAEQLQTALDRQASAGEARVGELHYSLTRARDTLVRHKDALHKENRGWGVSVAEMIAVAIGIPTDVQSNERIAIQDMSRWDELEPVRIRGDLEELVRLGALETGWSTQPGWSPNALSNNESLRRFNERLQELTRDLPEAEAALDYVSSGLTKNSLIGWDEVENLRPIFDEATRLHQLAPMTLDPQLSFNDLRRSLLASSRQFRKSVGETIRGSEKREAARRAKSLVGHLPRKQRGDTLSRALVLRQAWPGGPPYAAPDNWTDAYALLFGFRQELTDFDQGLQHLKLIQLPISELGTALRNLASDRRRAAMPRVHVSLATLARTTRAI
;
A
#
# COMPACT_ATOMS: atom_id res chain seq x y z
N MET A 1 -18.93 -35.53 -26.91
CA MET A 1 -18.83 -34.06 -26.83
C MET A 1 -20.22 -33.45 -26.67
N GLY A 2 -21.20 -33.78 -27.53
CA GLY A 2 -22.59 -33.29 -27.41
C GLY A 2 -23.32 -33.58 -26.08
N SER A 3 -23.09 -34.76 -25.48
CA SER A 3 -23.84 -35.19 -24.28
C SER A 3 -23.67 -34.30 -23.03
N SER A 4 -22.55 -33.56 -22.89
CA SER A 4 -22.37 -32.62 -21.76
C SER A 4 -23.11 -31.31 -22.01
N ILE A 5 -23.08 -30.83 -23.26
CA ILE A 5 -23.72 -29.58 -23.65
C ILE A 5 -25.25 -29.75 -23.66
N GLU A 6 -25.76 -30.89 -24.14
CA GLU A 6 -27.18 -31.24 -24.09
C GLU A 6 -27.73 -31.24 -22.66
N ALA A 7 -27.02 -31.89 -21.73
CA ALA A 7 -27.45 -31.96 -20.33
C ALA A 7 -27.48 -30.57 -19.66
N VAL A 8 -26.46 -29.74 -19.92
CA VAL A 8 -26.39 -28.38 -19.35
C VAL A 8 -27.36 -27.42 -20.04
N SER A 9 -27.57 -27.54 -21.36
CA SER A 9 -28.62 -26.81 -22.09
C SER A 9 -29.99 -27.09 -21.47
N HIS A 10 -30.29 -28.36 -21.17
CA HIS A 10 -31.52 -28.73 -20.48
C HIS A 10 -31.61 -28.08 -19.08
N GLU A 11 -30.53 -28.06 -18.31
CA GLU A 11 -30.48 -27.37 -17.01
C GLU A 11 -30.71 -25.85 -17.13
N TRP A 12 -30.05 -25.19 -18.09
CA TRP A 12 -30.21 -23.76 -18.35
C TRP A 12 -31.62 -23.41 -18.83
N ARG A 13 -32.22 -24.23 -19.71
CA ARG A 13 -33.63 -24.12 -20.12
C ARG A 13 -34.56 -24.18 -18.91
N ASN A 14 -34.37 -25.17 -18.04
CA ASN A 14 -35.17 -25.31 -16.82
C ASN A 14 -35.04 -24.09 -15.92
N GLY A 15 -33.81 -23.59 -15.70
CA GLY A 15 -33.58 -22.38 -14.90
C GLY A 15 -34.17 -21.08 -15.49
N LEU A 16 -34.40 -21.04 -16.81
CA LEU A 16 -35.05 -19.91 -17.47
C LEU A 16 -36.58 -19.98 -17.40
N ILE A 17 -37.16 -21.17 -17.27
CA ILE A 17 -38.61 -21.37 -17.27
C ILE A 17 -39.13 -21.32 -15.82
N ASP A 18 -39.77 -20.20 -15.46
CA ASP A 18 -40.42 -20.05 -14.15
C ASP A 18 -41.75 -20.82 -14.15
N VAL A 19 -41.80 -21.99 -13.52
CA VAL A 19 -43.03 -22.80 -13.37
C VAL A 19 -43.88 -22.33 -12.17
N GLY A 20 -43.47 -21.26 -11.49
CA GLY A 20 -44.16 -20.72 -10.31
C GLY A 20 -45.48 -20.02 -10.62
N GLY A 21 -46.30 -19.85 -9.58
CA GLY A 21 -47.64 -19.24 -9.65
C GLY A 21 -47.74 -17.79 -10.14
N ASN A 22 -46.60 -17.15 -10.45
CA ASN A 22 -46.52 -15.79 -11.00
C ASN A 22 -46.39 -15.78 -12.53
N ASN A 23 -46.09 -16.92 -13.16
CA ASN A 23 -45.96 -17.01 -14.61
C ASN A 23 -47.35 -16.95 -15.28
N ARG A 24 -47.61 -15.87 -16.02
CA ARG A 24 -48.89 -15.65 -16.74
C ARG A 24 -49.10 -16.58 -17.93
N LEU A 25 -48.06 -17.27 -18.39
CA LEU A 25 -48.16 -18.34 -19.40
C LEU A 25 -48.64 -19.66 -18.80
N LEU A 26 -48.65 -19.84 -17.48
CA LEU A 26 -49.16 -21.05 -16.82
C LEU A 26 -50.37 -20.77 -15.95
N TYR A 27 -50.36 -19.63 -15.25
CA TYR A 27 -51.38 -19.24 -14.29
C TYR A 27 -52.01 -17.91 -14.72
N TYR A 28 -52.62 -17.91 -15.90
CA TYR A 28 -53.35 -16.76 -16.41
C TYR A 28 -54.45 -16.35 -15.43
N ARG A 29 -54.54 -15.05 -15.16
CA ARG A 29 -55.59 -14.43 -14.35
C ARG A 29 -56.15 -13.25 -15.09
N GLU A 30 -57.47 -13.14 -15.11
CA GLU A 30 -58.15 -11.98 -15.66
C GLU A 30 -57.82 -10.74 -14.82
N THR A 31 -57.45 -9.67 -15.50
CA THR A 31 -57.11 -8.39 -14.87
C THR A 31 -57.89 -7.27 -15.53
N GLY A 32 -57.81 -6.05 -14.97
CA GLY A 32 -58.42 -4.88 -15.60
C GLY A 32 -57.89 -4.54 -17.01
N SER A 33 -56.79 -5.17 -17.47
CA SER A 33 -56.23 -5.03 -18.82
C SER A 33 -56.56 -6.22 -19.75
N THR A 34 -57.53 -7.05 -19.37
CA THR A 34 -57.98 -8.20 -20.16
C THR A 34 -59.19 -7.81 -21.02
N VAL A 35 -59.23 -8.26 -22.27
CA VAL A 35 -60.37 -8.11 -23.18
C VAL A 35 -60.72 -9.47 -23.78
N GLY A 36 -61.88 -10.03 -23.42
CA GLY A 36 -62.40 -11.27 -24.01
C GLY A 36 -63.11 -11.01 -25.34
N LEU A 37 -62.96 -11.93 -26.30
CA LEU A 37 -63.53 -11.83 -27.64
C LEU A 37 -64.62 -12.88 -27.93
N ASP A 38 -64.93 -13.78 -26.99
CA ASP A 38 -65.90 -14.88 -27.19
C ASP A 38 -67.31 -14.41 -27.59
N GLY A 39 -67.69 -13.20 -27.20
CA GLY A 39 -68.98 -12.58 -27.54
C GLY A 39 -68.94 -11.61 -28.73
N ALA A 40 -67.80 -11.48 -29.42
CA ALA A 40 -67.64 -10.53 -30.52
C ALA A 40 -68.24 -11.06 -31.84
N PRO A 41 -68.65 -10.17 -32.78
CA PRO A 41 -69.16 -10.60 -34.09
C PRO A 41 -68.10 -11.41 -34.86
N SER A 42 -68.46 -12.60 -35.34
CA SER A 42 -67.54 -13.51 -36.04
C SER A 42 -66.82 -12.85 -37.22
N ALA A 43 -67.53 -12.04 -38.02
CA ALA A 43 -66.94 -11.30 -39.14
C ALA A 43 -65.82 -10.35 -38.72
N SER A 44 -65.93 -9.70 -37.56
CA SER A 44 -64.90 -8.80 -37.03
C SER A 44 -63.70 -9.58 -36.49
N VAL A 45 -63.95 -10.73 -35.85
CA VAL A 45 -62.90 -11.63 -35.33
C VAL A 45 -62.11 -12.26 -36.48
N THR A 46 -62.77 -12.77 -37.53
CA THR A 46 -62.11 -13.33 -38.71
C THR A 46 -61.21 -12.31 -39.40
N ARG A 47 -61.65 -11.04 -39.51
CA ARG A 47 -60.80 -9.96 -40.03
C ARG A 47 -59.57 -9.71 -39.15
N LEU A 48 -59.75 -9.69 -37.83
CA LEU A 48 -58.64 -9.52 -36.89
C LEU A 48 -57.62 -10.68 -37.02
N LEU A 49 -58.10 -11.92 -37.11
CA LEU A 49 -57.28 -13.12 -37.32
C LEU A 49 -56.56 -13.12 -38.67
N ALA A 50 -57.17 -12.56 -39.72
CA ALA A 50 -56.51 -12.36 -41.01
C ALA A 50 -55.42 -11.27 -40.99
N GLY A 51 -55.24 -10.56 -39.86
CA GLY A 51 -54.26 -9.48 -39.72
C GLY A 51 -54.77 -8.09 -40.14
N ASP A 52 -56.06 -7.95 -40.46
CA ASP A 52 -56.65 -6.65 -40.75
C ASP A 52 -56.66 -5.76 -39.50
N THR A 53 -56.63 -4.44 -39.73
CA THR A 53 -56.90 -3.47 -38.66
C THR A 53 -58.40 -3.41 -38.36
N VAL A 54 -58.79 -3.75 -37.14
CA VAL A 54 -60.19 -3.79 -36.68
C VAL A 54 -60.41 -2.77 -35.57
N ARG A 55 -61.50 -2.01 -35.66
CA ARG A 55 -61.86 -1.05 -34.61
C ARG A 55 -62.45 -1.76 -33.40
N LEU A 56 -62.15 -1.26 -32.21
CA LEU A 56 -62.73 -1.80 -30.99
C LEU A 56 -64.28 -1.75 -30.98
N SER A 57 -64.87 -0.73 -31.62
CA SER A 57 -66.33 -0.61 -31.82
C SER A 57 -66.93 -1.65 -32.77
N GLU A 58 -66.13 -2.29 -33.62
CA GLU A 58 -66.57 -3.39 -34.50
C GLU A 58 -66.60 -4.74 -33.74
N LEU A 59 -65.82 -4.86 -32.66
CA LEU A 59 -65.77 -6.05 -31.81
C LEU A 59 -66.79 -6.01 -30.67
N PHE A 60 -67.10 -4.81 -30.16
CA PHE A 60 -68.05 -4.63 -29.05
C PHE A 60 -69.22 -3.73 -29.48
N THR A 61 -70.39 -4.34 -29.68
CA THR A 61 -71.59 -3.67 -30.19
C THR A 61 -72.41 -2.97 -29.12
N THR A 62 -72.26 -3.35 -27.84
CA THR A 62 -72.98 -2.73 -26.71
C THR A 62 -72.12 -1.64 -26.07
N ALA A 63 -72.75 -0.53 -25.68
CA ALA A 63 -72.03 0.63 -25.11
C ALA A 63 -71.26 0.30 -23.82
N ASP A 64 -71.81 -0.56 -22.95
CA ASP A 64 -71.14 -0.99 -21.71
C ASP A 64 -69.92 -1.88 -21.99
N ALA A 65 -70.04 -2.85 -22.90
CA ALA A 65 -68.91 -3.71 -23.27
C ALA A 65 -67.81 -2.91 -23.98
N LEU A 66 -68.19 -1.98 -24.87
CA LEU A 66 -67.23 -1.10 -25.53
C LEU A 66 -66.48 -0.22 -24.52
N GLN A 67 -67.17 0.39 -23.55
CA GLN A 67 -66.51 1.22 -22.53
C GLN A 67 -65.55 0.41 -21.65
N LYS A 68 -65.93 -0.83 -21.27
CA LYS A 68 -65.05 -1.75 -20.55
C LYS A 68 -63.82 -2.12 -21.37
N ALA A 69 -64.02 -2.47 -22.65
CA ALA A 69 -62.93 -2.81 -23.56
C ALA A 69 -62.00 -1.62 -23.81
N GLN A 70 -62.51 -0.40 -23.92
CA GLN A 70 -61.71 0.83 -24.10
C GLN A 70 -60.77 1.07 -22.90
N ARG A 71 -61.30 0.92 -21.67
CA ARG A 71 -60.50 1.03 -20.44
C ARG A 71 -59.44 -0.05 -20.37
N ALA A 72 -59.81 -1.29 -20.68
CA ALA A 72 -58.89 -2.42 -20.66
C ALA A 72 -57.78 -2.30 -21.71
N CYS A 73 -58.11 -1.89 -22.95
CA CYS A 73 -57.11 -1.58 -24.00
C CYS A 73 -56.20 -0.43 -23.58
N GLY A 74 -56.73 0.61 -22.92
CA GLY A 74 -55.92 1.70 -22.40
C GLY A 74 -54.93 1.26 -21.32
N LEU A 75 -55.35 0.39 -20.40
CA LEU A 75 -54.45 -0.21 -19.40
C LEU A 75 -53.44 -1.17 -20.03
N LEU A 76 -53.84 -1.96 -21.03
CA LEU A 76 -52.97 -2.86 -21.77
C LEU A 76 -51.89 -2.08 -22.54
N ALA A 77 -52.28 -1.03 -23.27
CA ALA A 77 -51.36 -0.16 -24.00
C ALA A 77 -50.37 0.53 -23.06
N LYS A 78 -50.83 0.98 -21.88
CA LYS A 78 -49.93 1.56 -20.86
C LYS A 78 -48.89 0.53 -20.39
N LYS A 79 -49.31 -0.69 -20.06
CA LYS A 79 -48.39 -1.76 -19.66
C LYS A 79 -47.43 -2.15 -20.79
N GLN A 80 -47.90 -2.22 -22.03
CA GLN A 80 -47.07 -2.51 -23.20
C GLN A 80 -46.00 -1.43 -23.39
N GLN A 81 -46.37 -0.16 -23.22
CA GLN A 81 -45.43 0.95 -23.26
C GLN A 81 -44.40 0.85 -22.14
N GLU A 82 -44.81 0.63 -20.88
CA GLU A 82 -43.91 0.44 -19.74
C GLU A 82 -42.91 -0.73 -19.98
N ALA A 83 -43.40 -1.87 -20.47
CA ALA A 83 -42.55 -3.03 -20.75
C ALA A 83 -41.59 -2.80 -21.92
N THR A 84 -42.03 -2.08 -22.96
CA THR A 84 -41.17 -1.72 -24.10
C THR A 84 -40.10 -0.70 -23.68
N GLU A 85 -40.43 0.26 -22.81
CA GLU A 85 -39.48 1.25 -22.31
C GLU A 85 -38.44 0.63 -21.34
N GLU A 86 -38.87 -0.29 -20.47
CA GLU A 86 -38.00 -0.88 -19.46
C GLU A 86 -37.15 -2.05 -20.01
N TYR A 87 -37.79 -2.95 -20.78
CA TYR A 87 -37.23 -4.22 -21.22
C TYR A 87 -37.13 -4.36 -22.75
N GLY A 88 -37.77 -3.48 -23.53
CA GLY A 88 -37.75 -3.56 -25.00
C GLY A 88 -38.57 -4.71 -25.59
N VAL A 89 -39.49 -5.32 -24.82
CA VAL A 89 -40.29 -6.47 -25.29
C VAL A 89 -41.77 -6.11 -25.44
N SER A 90 -42.43 -6.76 -26.41
CA SER A 90 -43.90 -6.75 -26.49
C SER A 90 -44.49 -7.74 -25.49
N ILE A 91 -45.53 -7.33 -24.78
CA ILE A 91 -46.25 -8.15 -23.80
C ILE A 91 -47.75 -8.28 -24.11
N ALA A 92 -48.23 -7.65 -25.18
CA ALA A 92 -49.63 -7.70 -25.58
C ALA A 92 -49.83 -8.79 -26.63
N TYR A 93 -50.65 -9.78 -26.30
CA TYR A 93 -50.95 -10.91 -27.18
C TYR A 93 -52.44 -11.20 -27.21
N LEU A 94 -52.90 -11.77 -28.33
CA LEU A 94 -54.09 -12.58 -28.40
C LEU A 94 -53.73 -14.01 -27.96
N ALA A 95 -54.37 -14.49 -26.90
CA ALA A 95 -54.37 -15.89 -26.54
C ALA A 95 -55.60 -16.57 -27.15
N ALA A 96 -55.35 -17.70 -27.82
CA ALA A 96 -56.39 -18.60 -28.29
C ALA A 96 -56.26 -19.96 -27.59
N GLY A 97 -57.37 -20.38 -26.97
CA GLY A 97 -57.41 -21.57 -26.13
C GLY A 97 -56.81 -21.36 -24.75
N MET A 98 -57.43 -21.95 -23.73
CA MET A 98 -56.90 -21.99 -22.35
C MET A 98 -56.88 -23.43 -21.86
N CYS A 99 -55.68 -23.97 -21.64
CA CYS A 99 -55.45 -25.30 -21.10
C CYS A 99 -55.40 -25.25 -19.57
N SER A 100 -56.09 -26.20 -18.92
CA SER A 100 -56.02 -26.46 -17.49
C SER A 100 -55.81 -27.97 -17.29
N TRP A 101 -55.03 -28.35 -16.28
CA TRP A 101 -54.81 -29.76 -15.91
C TRP A 101 -54.66 -29.89 -14.39
N ASP A 102 -54.69 -31.12 -13.86
CA ASP A 102 -54.32 -31.36 -12.46
C ASP A 102 -52.78 -31.46 -12.32
N PRO A 103 -52.11 -30.49 -11.67
CA PRO A 103 -50.67 -30.56 -11.45
C PRO A 103 -50.26 -31.70 -10.51
N GLU A 104 -51.16 -32.24 -9.69
CA GLU A 104 -50.89 -33.35 -8.77
C GLU A 104 -51.12 -34.73 -9.40
N GLY A 105 -51.77 -34.79 -10.57
CA GLY A 105 -52.14 -36.04 -11.25
C GLY A 105 -51.01 -36.71 -12.03
N ASN A 106 -49.82 -36.11 -12.10
CA ASN A 106 -48.61 -36.72 -12.67
C ASN A 106 -47.51 -36.84 -11.60
N PRO A 107 -47.29 -38.03 -11.01
CA PRO A 107 -46.37 -38.22 -9.87
C PRO A 107 -44.90 -37.91 -10.18
N GLU A 108 -44.49 -37.89 -11.46
CA GLU A 108 -43.13 -37.50 -11.87
C GLU A 108 -42.92 -35.97 -11.81
N LYS A 109 -43.98 -35.17 -11.90
CA LYS A 109 -43.93 -33.69 -11.85
C LYS A 109 -43.91 -33.11 -10.43
N ALA A 110 -44.45 -33.81 -9.45
CA ALA A 110 -44.34 -33.41 -8.04
C ALA A 110 -42.86 -33.25 -7.63
N VAL A 111 -41.97 -34.07 -8.21
CA VAL A 111 -40.52 -34.07 -7.98
C VAL A 111 -39.81 -32.88 -8.64
N ALA A 112 -40.21 -32.49 -9.86
CA ALA A 112 -39.65 -31.31 -10.54
C ALA A 112 -39.97 -30.00 -9.79
N VAL A 113 -41.21 -29.87 -9.29
CA VAL A 113 -41.67 -28.69 -8.56
C VAL A 113 -41.13 -28.65 -7.11
N GLU A 114 -40.99 -29.80 -6.43
CA GLU A 114 -40.37 -29.87 -5.09
C GLU A 114 -38.85 -29.61 -5.11
N ASN A 115 -38.15 -30.01 -6.17
CA ASN A 115 -36.70 -29.79 -6.30
C ASN A 115 -36.35 -28.31 -6.60
N GLU A 116 -37.23 -27.55 -7.26
CA GLU A 116 -37.02 -26.11 -7.51
C GLU A 116 -37.31 -25.24 -6.27
N LEU A 117 -38.30 -25.60 -5.46
CA LEU A 117 -38.68 -24.86 -4.24
C LEU A 117 -37.64 -24.97 -3.12
N THR A 118 -36.77 -25.99 -3.16
CA THR A 118 -35.75 -26.24 -2.14
C THR A 118 -34.40 -25.55 -2.43
N ALA A 119 -34.23 -24.91 -3.59
CA ALA A 119 -33.01 -24.18 -3.94
C ALA A 119 -32.97 -22.71 -3.45
N SER A 120 -34.03 -22.21 -2.81
CA SER A 120 -34.04 -20.88 -2.18
C SER A 120 -33.82 -20.99 -0.66
N ASP A 121 -32.59 -20.74 -0.22
CA ASP A 121 -32.22 -20.72 1.20
C ASP A 121 -32.94 -19.57 1.93
N SER A 122 -33.98 -19.92 2.71
CA SER A 122 -34.50 -19.06 3.78
C SER A 122 -35.10 -19.93 4.90
N PRO A 123 -34.48 -19.96 6.10
CA PRO A 123 -34.73 -21.01 7.09
C PRO A 123 -35.94 -20.71 8.01
N ASN A 124 -37.02 -20.11 7.51
CA ASN A 124 -38.16 -19.80 8.38
C ASN A 124 -39.52 -19.65 7.67
N ARG A 125 -40.15 -20.75 7.27
CA ARG A 125 -41.61 -20.81 7.05
C ARG A 125 -42.18 -22.17 7.48
N SER A 126 -43.24 -22.10 8.27
CA SER A 126 -43.99 -23.23 8.79
C SER A 126 -44.63 -24.07 7.66
N SER A 127 -44.60 -25.38 7.85
CA SER A 127 -45.06 -26.44 6.96
C SER A 127 -46.58 -26.44 6.72
N LYS A 128 -47.06 -25.56 5.84
CA LYS A 128 -48.32 -25.78 5.11
C LYS A 128 -47.96 -26.21 3.70
N ARG A 129 -48.37 -27.42 3.29
CA ARG A 129 -48.27 -27.89 1.91
C ARG A 129 -48.82 -26.80 0.98
N PRO A 130 -48.08 -26.38 -0.07
CA PRO A 130 -48.58 -25.38 -1.00
C PRO A 130 -49.84 -25.95 -1.67
N LYS A 131 -50.93 -25.19 -1.64
CA LYS A 131 -52.18 -25.55 -2.32
C LYS A 131 -51.96 -25.18 -3.79
N TYR A 132 -51.68 -26.16 -4.65
CA TYR A 132 -51.48 -25.88 -6.07
C TYR A 132 -52.79 -25.32 -6.66
N THR A 133 -52.70 -24.14 -7.27
CA THR A 133 -53.82 -23.57 -8.03
C THR A 133 -53.85 -24.29 -9.37
N ARG A 134 -55.02 -24.69 -9.87
CA ARG A 134 -55.11 -25.26 -11.22
C ARG A 134 -54.54 -24.26 -12.24
N PRO A 135 -53.58 -24.68 -13.09
CA PRO A 135 -53.08 -23.85 -14.17
C PRO A 135 -54.20 -23.43 -15.12
N ARG A 136 -54.05 -22.25 -15.71
CA ARG A 136 -54.87 -21.76 -16.81
C ARG A 136 -53.88 -21.15 -17.80
N ALA A 137 -53.38 -21.95 -18.72
CA ALA A 137 -52.31 -21.59 -19.63
C ALA A 137 -52.89 -21.28 -21.02
N PRO A 138 -52.56 -20.15 -21.67
CA PRO A 138 -52.90 -19.98 -23.07
C PRO A 138 -52.21 -21.05 -23.92
N VAL A 139 -52.89 -21.62 -24.91
CA VAL A 139 -52.29 -22.63 -25.80
C VAL A 139 -51.56 -21.95 -26.96
N LEU A 140 -52.28 -21.09 -27.68
CA LEU A 140 -51.76 -20.33 -28.81
C LEU A 140 -51.67 -18.86 -28.46
N LEU A 141 -50.62 -18.19 -28.94
CA LEU A 141 -50.34 -16.77 -28.72
C LEU A 141 -50.01 -16.10 -30.04
N ARG A 142 -50.51 -14.88 -30.24
CA ARG A 142 -50.15 -14.03 -31.39
C ARG A 142 -49.99 -12.58 -30.98
N SER A 143 -48.94 -11.92 -31.46
CA SER A 143 -48.59 -10.55 -31.08
C SER A 143 -49.72 -9.57 -31.42
N LEU A 144 -50.01 -8.64 -30.49
CA LEU A 144 -51.05 -7.62 -30.66
C LEU A 144 -50.45 -6.21 -30.69
N GLU A 145 -50.86 -5.43 -31.69
CA GLU A 145 -50.61 -4.00 -31.77
C GLU A 145 -51.86 -3.19 -31.40
N LEU A 146 -51.65 -2.21 -30.52
CA LEU A 146 -52.68 -1.30 -30.04
C LEU A 146 -52.45 0.09 -30.64
N ILE A 147 -53.26 0.46 -31.63
CA ILE A 147 -53.14 1.74 -32.33
C ILE A 147 -54.14 2.73 -31.72
N ARG A 148 -53.61 3.80 -31.13
CA ARG A 148 -54.43 4.89 -30.57
C ARG A 148 -54.75 5.92 -31.65
N ARG A 149 -56.04 6.13 -31.93
CA ARG A 149 -56.45 7.11 -32.93
C ARG A 149 -56.56 8.52 -32.35
N ARG A 150 -55.98 9.52 -33.02
CA ARG A 150 -56.06 10.93 -32.62
C ARG A 150 -57.42 11.54 -33.01
N GLY A 151 -58.08 12.24 -32.10
CA GLY A 151 -59.26 13.08 -32.39
C GLY A 151 -60.64 12.56 -31.96
N ALA A 152 -60.76 11.33 -31.43
CA ALA A 152 -61.99 10.82 -30.81
C ALA A 152 -61.66 10.31 -29.39
N GLN A 153 -62.57 10.51 -28.43
CA GLN A 153 -62.36 10.00 -27.07
C GLN A 153 -62.18 8.47 -27.11
N GLU A 154 -60.99 8.00 -26.72
CA GLU A 154 -60.65 6.59 -26.46
C GLU A 154 -60.95 5.58 -27.58
N ALA A 155 -60.79 5.97 -28.85
CA ALA A 155 -60.90 5.04 -29.97
C ALA A 155 -59.58 4.26 -30.17
N TRP A 156 -59.65 2.93 -29.98
CA TRP A 156 -58.56 1.99 -30.22
C TRP A 156 -58.81 1.17 -31.48
N GLU A 157 -57.74 0.93 -32.23
CA GLU A 157 -57.69 0.00 -33.36
C GLU A 157 -56.73 -1.14 -32.99
N LEU A 158 -57.12 -2.37 -33.30
CA LEU A 158 -56.37 -3.59 -33.01
C LEU A 158 -55.84 -4.19 -34.30
N ARG A 159 -54.61 -4.67 -34.28
CA ARG A 159 -53.99 -5.41 -35.37
C ARG A 159 -53.16 -6.55 -34.79
N LEU A 160 -53.34 -7.77 -35.30
CA LEU A 160 -52.42 -8.86 -34.98
C LEU A 160 -51.18 -8.75 -35.87
N ILE A 161 -50.02 -8.97 -35.26
CA ILE A 161 -48.73 -9.03 -35.94
C ILE A 161 -48.18 -10.45 -35.78
N ASP A 162 -47.29 -10.84 -36.69
CA ASP A 162 -46.63 -12.14 -36.72
C ASP A 162 -47.61 -13.30 -36.92
N GLU A 163 -47.11 -14.52 -36.84
CA GLU A 163 -47.87 -15.77 -36.92
C GLU A 163 -48.25 -16.27 -35.52
N PHE A 164 -49.14 -17.24 -35.42
CA PHE A 164 -49.42 -17.88 -34.14
C PHE A 164 -48.18 -18.64 -33.64
N GLN A 165 -48.03 -18.66 -32.32
CA GLN A 165 -46.99 -19.42 -31.63
C GLN A 165 -47.64 -20.26 -30.54
N VAL A 166 -47.18 -21.50 -30.38
CA VAL A 166 -47.58 -22.31 -29.23
C VAL A 166 -46.87 -21.79 -27.98
N ASN A 167 -47.55 -21.79 -26.85
CA ASN A 167 -46.97 -21.42 -25.58
C ASN A 167 -45.83 -22.37 -25.18
N GLY A 168 -44.59 -21.94 -25.40
CA GLY A 168 -43.38 -22.74 -25.13
C GLY A 168 -43.23 -23.17 -23.67
N VAL A 169 -43.72 -22.37 -22.72
CA VAL A 169 -43.71 -22.75 -21.30
C VAL A 169 -44.71 -23.88 -21.03
N LEU A 170 -45.88 -23.84 -21.67
CA LEU A 170 -46.84 -24.93 -21.59
C LEU A 170 -46.28 -26.21 -22.20
N LEU A 171 -45.67 -26.13 -23.38
CA LEU A 171 -44.99 -27.26 -24.02
C LEU A 171 -43.88 -27.82 -23.13
N HIS A 172 -43.06 -26.96 -22.53
CA HIS A 172 -42.01 -27.41 -21.62
C HIS A 172 -42.57 -28.20 -20.43
N VAL A 173 -43.63 -27.69 -19.79
CA VAL A 173 -44.27 -28.38 -18.67
C VAL A 173 -44.93 -29.67 -19.12
N LEU A 174 -45.62 -29.69 -20.27
CA LEU A 174 -46.32 -30.86 -20.76
C LEU A 174 -45.41 -31.89 -21.41
N ASN A 175 -44.24 -31.53 -21.91
CA ASN A 175 -43.27 -32.46 -22.52
C ASN A 175 -42.16 -32.91 -21.55
N ALA A 176 -42.22 -32.50 -20.27
CA ALA A 176 -41.14 -32.71 -19.30
C ALA A 176 -40.74 -34.19 -19.10
N ASP A 177 -41.69 -35.11 -19.16
CA ASP A 177 -41.52 -36.56 -18.99
C ASP A 177 -41.38 -37.31 -20.33
N ARG A 178 -42.05 -36.82 -21.38
CA ARG A 178 -41.94 -37.34 -22.74
C ARG A 178 -42.35 -36.26 -23.73
N GLU A 179 -41.79 -36.28 -24.92
CA GLU A 179 -42.21 -35.40 -26.01
C GLU A 179 -43.61 -35.82 -26.49
N ARG A 180 -44.63 -35.03 -26.15
CA ARG A 180 -46.03 -35.23 -26.60
C ARG A 180 -46.36 -34.41 -27.82
N ILE A 181 -45.90 -33.16 -27.80
CA ILE A 181 -46.29 -32.13 -28.77
C ILE A 181 -45.05 -31.45 -29.31
N GLU A 182 -44.92 -31.43 -30.62
CA GLU A 182 -43.98 -30.57 -31.33
C GLU A 182 -44.69 -29.26 -31.71
N SER A 183 -44.01 -28.11 -31.58
CA SER A 183 -44.63 -26.80 -31.92
C SER A 183 -45.05 -26.74 -33.38
N ASP A 184 -44.18 -27.22 -34.26
CA ASP A 184 -44.30 -27.04 -35.70
C ASP A 184 -45.46 -27.85 -36.26
N SER A 185 -45.70 -29.06 -35.72
CA SER A 185 -46.83 -29.90 -36.15
C SER A 185 -48.20 -29.27 -35.88
N ILE A 186 -48.33 -28.51 -34.80
CA ILE A 186 -49.58 -27.78 -34.50
C ILE A 186 -49.71 -26.56 -35.41
N LEU A 187 -48.63 -25.80 -35.58
CA LEU A 187 -48.66 -24.55 -36.34
C LEU A 187 -48.86 -24.77 -37.85
N GLU A 188 -48.49 -25.94 -38.40
CA GLU A 188 -48.79 -26.31 -39.79
C GLU A 188 -50.30 -26.34 -40.12
N LEU A 189 -51.16 -26.44 -39.10
CA LEU A 189 -52.62 -26.46 -39.24
C LEU A 189 -53.24 -25.05 -39.29
N ASP A 190 -52.46 -23.99 -39.08
CA ASP A 190 -52.95 -22.61 -39.07
C ASP A 190 -53.35 -22.13 -40.47
N ALA A 191 -54.63 -21.78 -40.63
CA ALA A 191 -55.18 -21.16 -41.83
C ALA A 191 -55.56 -19.68 -41.62
N GLY A 192 -55.26 -19.11 -40.45
CA GLY A 192 -55.56 -17.72 -40.09
C GLY A 192 -57.04 -17.46 -39.82
N ASP A 193 -57.82 -18.47 -39.45
CA ASP A 193 -59.26 -18.38 -39.19
C ASP A 193 -59.70 -19.14 -37.92
N LEU A 194 -60.97 -19.01 -37.53
CA LEU A 194 -61.50 -19.65 -36.32
C LEU A 194 -61.51 -21.20 -36.42
N PRO A 195 -61.92 -21.82 -37.53
CA PRO A 195 -61.90 -23.27 -37.67
C PRO A 195 -60.50 -23.88 -37.55
N SER A 196 -59.47 -23.24 -38.13
CA SER A 196 -58.09 -23.74 -37.97
C SER A 196 -57.61 -23.69 -36.52
N ILE A 197 -57.96 -22.63 -35.78
CA ILE A 197 -57.68 -22.55 -34.33
C ILE A 197 -58.38 -23.68 -33.57
N GLU A 198 -59.65 -23.96 -33.88
CA GLU A 198 -60.37 -25.08 -33.26
C GLU A 198 -59.66 -26.41 -33.51
N VAL A 199 -59.26 -26.70 -34.75
CA VAL A 199 -58.50 -27.91 -35.10
C VAL A 199 -57.15 -27.98 -34.38
N MET A 200 -56.42 -26.87 -34.28
CA MET A 200 -55.15 -26.80 -33.54
C MET A 200 -55.34 -27.11 -32.05
N LEU A 201 -56.42 -26.63 -31.44
CA LEU A 201 -56.72 -26.88 -30.03
C LEU A 201 -57.18 -28.32 -29.78
N GLU A 202 -57.95 -28.90 -30.70
CA GLU A 202 -58.36 -30.32 -30.66
C GLU A 202 -57.14 -31.25 -30.78
N GLU A 203 -56.24 -31.01 -31.75
CA GLU A 203 -55.01 -31.80 -31.91
C GLU A 203 -54.11 -31.70 -30.66
N PHE A 204 -54.02 -30.50 -30.06
CA PHE A 204 -53.31 -30.30 -28.80
C PHE A 204 -53.92 -31.11 -27.65
N GLU A 205 -55.24 -31.11 -27.52
CA GLU A 205 -55.96 -31.86 -26.47
C GLU A 205 -55.80 -33.37 -26.65
N ASP A 206 -55.91 -33.87 -27.89
CA ASP A 206 -55.74 -35.28 -28.24
C ASP A 206 -54.30 -35.76 -27.96
N ALA A 207 -53.28 -34.98 -28.33
CA ALA A 207 -51.88 -35.30 -28.06
C ALA A 207 -51.55 -35.38 -26.56
N CYS A 208 -52.35 -34.71 -25.72
CA CYS A 208 -52.19 -34.68 -24.27
C CYS A 208 -53.24 -35.48 -23.49
N GLY A 209 -53.96 -36.40 -24.14
CA GLY A 209 -55.02 -37.20 -23.51
C GLY A 209 -54.59 -38.08 -22.32
N ASP A 210 -53.28 -38.31 -22.13
CA ASP A 210 -52.74 -39.02 -20.97
C ASP A 210 -52.53 -38.13 -19.72
N VAL A 211 -52.63 -36.82 -19.86
CA VAL A 211 -52.47 -35.86 -18.77
C VAL A 211 -53.76 -35.82 -17.93
N ALA A 212 -53.64 -36.07 -16.64
CA ALA A 212 -54.78 -36.15 -15.73
C ALA A 212 -55.59 -34.84 -15.70
N GLU A 213 -56.91 -34.98 -15.95
CA GLU A 213 -57.88 -33.89 -15.96
C GLU A 213 -57.48 -32.69 -16.85
N LEU A 214 -56.81 -32.95 -17.97
CA LEU A 214 -56.54 -31.92 -18.97
C LEU A 214 -57.84 -31.52 -19.68
N GLU A 215 -58.08 -30.22 -19.77
CA GLU A 215 -59.21 -29.60 -20.44
C GLU A 215 -58.70 -28.39 -21.23
N VAL A 216 -59.07 -28.29 -22.50
CA VAL A 216 -58.78 -27.13 -23.35
C VAL A 216 -60.05 -26.35 -23.63
N LEU A 217 -60.14 -25.14 -23.06
CA LEU A 217 -61.26 -24.23 -23.31
C LEU A 217 -61.00 -23.37 -24.54
N ASN A 218 -61.85 -23.47 -25.57
CA ASN A 218 -61.79 -22.57 -26.72
C ASN A 218 -62.29 -21.16 -26.35
N THR A 219 -61.36 -20.30 -25.95
CA THR A 219 -61.62 -18.89 -25.60
C THR A 219 -60.58 -18.00 -26.25
N LEU A 220 -60.99 -16.80 -26.66
CA LEU A 220 -60.16 -15.78 -27.26
C LEU A 220 -60.01 -14.60 -26.32
N VAL A 221 -58.77 -14.34 -25.90
CA VAL A 221 -58.50 -13.33 -24.88
C VAL A 221 -57.31 -12.47 -25.28
N LEU A 222 -57.52 -11.16 -25.38
CA LEU A 222 -56.45 -10.19 -25.47
C LEU A 222 -55.97 -9.84 -24.07
N GLY A 223 -54.67 -9.86 -23.85
CA GLY A 223 -54.13 -9.56 -22.54
C GLY A 223 -52.62 -9.45 -22.51
N THR A 224 -52.12 -9.31 -21.29
CA THR A 224 -50.69 -9.31 -21.03
C THR A 224 -50.20 -10.74 -20.84
N PHE A 225 -49.44 -11.23 -21.81
CA PHE A 225 -48.73 -12.51 -21.72
C PHE A 225 -47.25 -12.17 -21.83
N SER A 226 -46.52 -12.30 -20.73
CA SER A 226 -45.12 -11.92 -20.67
C SER A 226 -44.28 -13.16 -20.48
N TYR A 227 -43.47 -13.49 -21.49
CA TYR A 227 -42.31 -14.34 -21.28
C TYR A 227 -41.12 -13.77 -22.02
N THR A 228 -40.50 -12.80 -21.36
CA THR A 228 -39.24 -12.15 -21.79
C THR A 228 -38.12 -13.15 -22.06
N LYS A 229 -38.21 -14.37 -21.51
CA LYS A 229 -37.17 -15.38 -21.59
C LYS A 229 -37.40 -16.42 -22.70
N GLN A 230 -38.53 -16.42 -23.43
CA GLN A 230 -38.76 -17.41 -24.51
C GLN A 230 -37.63 -17.42 -25.54
N PRO A 231 -37.20 -16.25 -26.08
CA PRO A 231 -36.13 -16.25 -27.08
C PRO A 231 -34.82 -16.81 -26.49
N MET A 232 -34.56 -16.58 -25.20
CA MET A 232 -33.39 -17.15 -24.53
C MET A 232 -33.49 -18.67 -24.35
N VAL A 233 -34.69 -19.19 -24.12
CA VAL A 233 -34.93 -20.65 -24.07
C VAL A 233 -34.68 -21.26 -25.44
N ASP A 234 -35.16 -20.61 -26.50
CA ASP A 234 -34.96 -21.05 -27.88
C ASP A 234 -33.45 -21.02 -28.24
N ASP A 235 -32.74 -19.93 -27.90
CA ASP A 235 -31.28 -19.81 -28.09
C ASP A 235 -30.49 -20.91 -27.38
N VAL A 236 -30.88 -21.25 -26.14
CA VAL A 236 -30.21 -22.32 -25.37
C VAL A 236 -30.57 -23.71 -25.90
N SER A 237 -31.69 -23.84 -26.62
CA SER A 237 -32.11 -25.11 -27.22
C SER A 237 -31.29 -25.47 -28.46
N ASP A 238 -30.66 -24.49 -29.11
CA ASP A 238 -29.79 -24.70 -30.26
C ASP A 238 -28.39 -25.19 -29.81
N ILE A 239 -28.29 -26.50 -29.62
CA ILE A 239 -27.06 -27.17 -29.16
C ILE A 239 -25.88 -26.92 -30.12
N ASP A 240 -26.14 -26.87 -31.43
CA ASP A 240 -25.11 -26.67 -32.44
C ASP A 240 -24.52 -25.26 -32.34
N ALA A 241 -25.37 -24.25 -32.15
CA ALA A 241 -24.92 -22.88 -31.89
C ALA A 241 -24.12 -22.76 -30.57
N LEU A 242 -24.56 -23.44 -29.51
CA LEU A 242 -23.83 -23.45 -28.23
C LEU A 242 -22.46 -24.12 -28.35
N ALA A 243 -22.37 -25.22 -29.09
CA ALA A 243 -21.13 -25.95 -29.32
C ALA A 243 -20.12 -25.19 -30.19
N ALA A 244 -20.58 -24.24 -31.01
CA ALA A 244 -19.70 -23.43 -31.86
C ALA A 244 -18.85 -22.42 -31.06
N SER A 245 -19.23 -22.08 -29.82
CA SER A 245 -18.51 -21.13 -28.98
C SER A 245 -17.69 -21.84 -27.89
N ASP A 246 -16.37 -21.66 -27.92
CA ASP A 246 -15.46 -22.22 -26.91
C ASP A 246 -15.79 -21.72 -25.48
N LEU A 247 -16.29 -20.49 -25.33
CA LEU A 247 -16.70 -19.95 -24.02
C LEU A 247 -17.96 -20.67 -23.50
N VAL A 248 -18.96 -20.86 -24.37
CA VAL A 248 -20.22 -21.51 -23.99
C VAL A 248 -19.99 -22.99 -23.72
N ALA A 249 -19.21 -23.68 -24.55
CA ALA A 249 -18.80 -25.06 -24.31
C ALA A 249 -18.02 -25.22 -22.99
N ALA A 250 -17.13 -24.26 -22.67
CA ALA A 250 -16.42 -24.25 -21.38
C ALA A 250 -17.36 -24.06 -20.19
N LEU A 251 -18.36 -23.17 -20.30
CA LEU A 251 -19.41 -23.00 -19.28
C LEU A 251 -20.29 -24.24 -19.14
N ALA A 252 -20.50 -24.98 -20.23
CA ALA A 252 -21.19 -26.27 -20.24
C ALA A 252 -20.32 -27.46 -19.74
N GLY A 253 -19.10 -27.18 -19.25
CA GLY A 253 -18.22 -28.17 -18.62
C GLY A 253 -17.22 -28.86 -19.56
N ASP A 254 -17.07 -28.43 -20.81
CA ASP A 254 -16.01 -28.95 -21.69
C ASP A 254 -14.63 -28.45 -21.24
N LEU A 255 -13.83 -29.36 -20.68
CA LEU A 255 -12.48 -29.08 -20.19
C LEU A 255 -11.52 -28.64 -21.31
N ASN A 256 -11.65 -29.17 -22.52
CA ASN A 256 -10.78 -28.77 -23.64
C ASN A 256 -11.11 -27.35 -24.10
N ALA A 257 -12.40 -27.01 -24.13
CA ALA A 257 -12.84 -25.65 -24.42
C ALA A 257 -12.39 -24.68 -23.31
N ALA A 258 -12.49 -25.09 -22.05
CA ALA A 258 -11.99 -24.31 -20.92
C ALA A 258 -10.47 -24.07 -20.99
N ASP A 259 -9.70 -25.08 -21.38
CA ASP A 259 -8.26 -24.93 -21.59
C ASP A 259 -7.94 -24.00 -22.76
N ARG A 260 -8.68 -24.08 -23.88
CA ARG A 260 -8.54 -23.11 -24.99
C ARG A 260 -8.82 -21.69 -24.54
N VAL A 261 -9.92 -21.46 -23.84
CA VAL A 261 -10.28 -20.14 -23.28
C VAL A 261 -9.19 -19.63 -22.32
N ARG A 262 -8.67 -20.48 -21.42
CA ARG A 262 -7.60 -20.10 -20.48
C ARG A 262 -6.26 -19.85 -21.16
N SER A 263 -5.96 -20.59 -22.23
CA SER A 263 -4.71 -20.48 -22.98
C SER A 263 -4.66 -19.27 -23.91
N SER A 264 -5.79 -18.60 -24.17
CA SER A 264 -5.92 -17.36 -24.99
C SER A 264 -5.24 -16.11 -24.38
N THR A 265 -4.15 -16.30 -23.64
CA THR A 265 -3.40 -15.20 -23.04
C THR A 265 -2.48 -14.56 -24.08
N ASP A 266 -2.98 -13.54 -24.78
CA ASP A 266 -2.22 -12.79 -25.79
C ASP A 266 -1.14 -11.84 -25.22
N GLY A 267 -0.53 -12.19 -24.08
CA GLY A 267 0.57 -11.42 -23.49
C GLY A 267 0.20 -10.07 -22.87
N VAL A 268 -1.07 -9.63 -22.92
CA VAL A 268 -1.51 -8.39 -22.24
C VAL A 268 -1.37 -8.50 -20.73
N THR A 269 -0.60 -7.57 -20.15
CA THR A 269 -0.35 -7.41 -18.71
C THR A 269 -0.94 -6.08 -18.21
N GLU A 270 -1.13 -5.96 -16.90
CA GLU A 270 -1.64 -4.72 -16.28
C GLU A 270 -0.71 -3.52 -16.49
N GLU A 271 0.57 -3.76 -16.80
CA GLU A 271 1.56 -2.71 -17.10
C GLU A 271 1.59 -2.32 -18.58
N MET A 272 1.01 -3.12 -19.49
CA MET A 272 1.03 -2.81 -20.93
C MET A 272 0.50 -1.42 -21.30
N PRO A 273 -0.54 -0.85 -20.66
CA PRO A 273 -0.99 0.51 -20.95
C PRO A 273 0.11 1.58 -20.94
N ASP A 274 1.17 1.40 -20.13
CA ASP A 274 2.31 2.31 -20.06
C ASP A 274 3.25 2.22 -21.28
N TYR A 275 3.11 1.15 -22.08
CA TYR A 275 4.00 0.82 -23.21
C TYR A 275 3.25 0.62 -24.53
N THR A 276 1.92 0.73 -24.53
CA THR A 276 1.10 0.67 -25.74
C THR A 276 1.54 1.79 -26.70
N PRO A 277 1.82 1.48 -27.98
CA PRO A 277 2.09 2.49 -28.99
C PRO A 277 0.92 3.47 -29.10
N VAL A 278 1.20 4.77 -29.08
CA VAL A 278 0.16 5.82 -29.09
C VAL A 278 -0.70 5.81 -30.35
N ASP A 279 -0.20 5.26 -31.45
CA ASP A 279 -0.93 5.07 -32.71
C ASP A 279 -1.86 3.84 -32.70
N ALA A 280 -1.72 2.96 -31.72
CA ALA A 280 -2.63 1.84 -31.48
C ALA A 280 -3.70 2.14 -30.41
N GLU A 281 -3.73 3.35 -29.86
CA GLU A 281 -4.57 3.73 -28.73
C GLU A 281 -5.69 4.69 -29.15
N TYR A 282 -6.93 4.21 -29.13
CA TYR A 282 -8.12 4.95 -29.54
C TYR A 282 -9.07 5.24 -28.37
N LEU A 283 -8.52 5.69 -27.25
CA LEU A 283 -9.31 6.11 -26.09
C LEU A 283 -9.99 7.46 -26.38
N VAL A 284 -11.33 7.45 -26.39
CA VAL A 284 -12.16 8.62 -26.70
C VAL A 284 -12.63 9.35 -25.44
N LEU A 285 -12.52 8.69 -24.29
CA LEU A 285 -12.80 9.23 -22.95
C LEU A 285 -11.61 8.91 -22.04
N ASP A 286 -11.49 9.66 -20.94
CA ASP A 286 -10.47 9.41 -19.93
C ASP A 286 -10.45 7.93 -19.50
N ALA A 287 -9.27 7.39 -19.24
CA ALA A 287 -9.13 6.05 -18.69
C ALA A 287 -7.98 6.03 -17.69
N ASP A 288 -8.19 5.43 -16.51
CA ASP A 288 -7.08 5.06 -15.65
C ASP A 288 -6.37 3.80 -16.18
N ALA A 289 -5.27 3.41 -15.53
CA ALA A 289 -4.47 2.26 -15.95
C ALA A 289 -5.28 0.94 -15.96
N SER A 290 -6.19 0.74 -15.00
CA SER A 290 -7.01 -0.47 -14.91
C SER A 290 -8.06 -0.51 -16.02
N GLN A 291 -8.67 0.63 -16.35
CA GLN A 291 -9.62 0.76 -17.45
C GLN A 291 -8.93 0.58 -18.80
N SER A 292 -7.73 1.15 -18.98
CA SER A 292 -6.93 0.97 -20.19
C SER A 292 -6.48 -0.48 -20.37
N TYR A 293 -6.10 -1.17 -19.29
CA TYR A 293 -5.82 -2.61 -19.32
C TYR A 293 -7.03 -3.41 -19.82
N VAL A 294 -8.24 -3.12 -19.30
CA VAL A 294 -9.47 -3.78 -19.75
C VAL A 294 -9.72 -3.55 -21.25
N VAL A 295 -9.52 -2.33 -21.75
CA VAL A 295 -9.66 -1.99 -23.17
C VAL A 295 -8.66 -2.80 -24.01
N ASN A 296 -7.38 -2.81 -23.63
CA ASN A 296 -6.33 -3.53 -24.35
C ASN A 296 -6.55 -5.04 -24.33
N ALA A 297 -7.00 -5.60 -23.20
CA ALA A 297 -7.31 -7.02 -23.06
C ALA A 297 -8.53 -7.42 -23.91
N ALA A 298 -9.56 -6.57 -23.97
CA ALA A 298 -10.71 -6.78 -24.86
C ALA A 298 -10.29 -6.69 -26.34
N LEU A 299 -9.41 -5.75 -26.69
CA LEU A 299 -8.84 -5.68 -28.03
C LEU A 299 -7.94 -6.88 -28.37
N ALA A 300 -7.29 -7.50 -27.42
CA ALA A 300 -6.55 -8.73 -27.69
C ALA A 300 -7.50 -9.90 -28.03
N GLY A 301 -8.78 -9.81 -27.66
CA GLY A 301 -9.77 -10.88 -27.88
C GLY A 301 -10.02 -11.73 -26.63
N ARG A 302 -9.60 -11.26 -25.45
CA ARG A 302 -9.84 -11.97 -24.19
C ARG A 302 -11.29 -11.88 -23.76
N ASN A 303 -11.81 -12.98 -23.22
CA ASN A 303 -13.06 -13.01 -22.47
C ASN A 303 -12.79 -12.51 -21.05
N LEU A 304 -13.45 -11.44 -20.61
CA LEU A 304 -13.16 -10.74 -19.35
C LEU A 304 -14.40 -10.57 -18.50
N VAL A 305 -14.25 -10.71 -17.18
CA VAL A 305 -15.22 -10.27 -16.19
C VAL A 305 -14.64 -9.04 -15.49
N VAL A 306 -15.34 -7.91 -15.56
CA VAL A 306 -14.88 -6.64 -15.01
C VAL A 306 -15.84 -6.21 -13.90
N GLU A 307 -15.36 -6.28 -12.67
CA GLU A 307 -16.11 -5.81 -11.50
C GLU A 307 -15.75 -4.36 -11.18
N GLY A 308 -16.76 -3.50 -11.12
CA GLY A 308 -16.57 -2.10 -10.78
C GLY A 308 -17.66 -1.62 -9.83
N PRO A 309 -17.33 -1.14 -8.61
CA PRO A 309 -18.29 -0.46 -7.73
C PRO A 309 -19.04 0.70 -8.40
N PRO A 310 -20.19 1.15 -7.86
CA PRO A 310 -20.87 2.35 -8.35
C PRO A 310 -19.92 3.56 -8.41
N GLY A 311 -19.92 4.29 -9.53
CA GLY A 311 -19.06 5.47 -9.71
C GLY A 311 -17.68 5.23 -10.34
N THR A 312 -17.27 3.98 -10.59
CA THR A 312 -15.97 3.62 -11.19
C THR A 312 -15.86 3.80 -12.71
N GLY A 313 -16.82 4.47 -13.35
CA GLY A 313 -16.75 4.74 -14.79
C GLY A 313 -17.03 3.55 -15.71
N LYS A 314 -17.74 2.49 -15.28
CA LYS A 314 -18.07 1.32 -16.14
C LYS A 314 -18.57 1.68 -17.55
N SER A 315 -19.55 2.59 -17.67
CA SER A 315 -20.08 3.03 -18.98
C SER A 315 -19.04 3.76 -19.83
N GLN A 316 -18.09 4.45 -19.18
CA GLN A 316 -16.97 5.11 -19.85
C GLN A 316 -15.96 4.09 -20.38
N THR A 317 -15.63 3.05 -19.60
CA THR A 317 -14.83 1.92 -20.07
C THR A 317 -15.48 1.20 -21.25
N ILE A 318 -16.79 0.93 -21.19
CA ILE A 318 -17.54 0.29 -22.29
C ILE A 318 -17.48 1.15 -23.56
N ALA A 319 -17.70 2.46 -23.45
CA ALA A 319 -17.60 3.36 -24.59
C ALA A 319 -16.19 3.35 -25.22
N ASN A 320 -15.14 3.33 -24.40
CA ASN A 320 -13.76 3.19 -24.88
C ASN A 320 -13.51 1.83 -25.56
N ILE A 321 -14.04 0.72 -25.03
CA ILE A 321 -13.95 -0.60 -25.69
C ILE A 321 -14.63 -0.56 -27.07
N ILE A 322 -15.84 0.00 -27.16
CA ILE A 322 -16.59 0.11 -28.41
C ILE A 322 -15.80 0.94 -29.42
N ALA A 323 -15.39 2.15 -29.05
CA ALA A 323 -14.66 3.05 -29.93
C ALA A 323 -13.34 2.44 -30.42
N THR A 324 -12.57 1.83 -29.52
CA THR A 324 -11.27 1.23 -29.85
C THR A 324 -11.44 -0.02 -30.73
N SER A 325 -12.47 -0.83 -30.48
CA SER A 325 -12.77 -2.01 -31.31
C SER A 325 -13.23 -1.61 -32.71
N VAL A 326 -14.07 -0.59 -32.83
CA VAL A 326 -14.50 -0.05 -34.13
C VAL A 326 -13.33 0.58 -34.88
N ALA A 327 -12.45 1.30 -34.20
CA ALA A 327 -11.23 1.83 -34.81
C ALA A 327 -10.29 0.73 -35.32
N ALA A 328 -10.25 -0.43 -34.64
CA ALA A 328 -9.56 -1.63 -35.09
C ALA A 328 -10.32 -2.42 -36.20
N GLY A 329 -11.43 -1.88 -36.72
CA GLY A 329 -12.21 -2.48 -37.80
C GLY A 329 -13.12 -3.64 -37.38
N ARG A 330 -13.44 -3.78 -36.09
CA ARG A 330 -14.28 -4.86 -35.56
C ARG A 330 -15.75 -4.45 -35.48
N SER A 331 -16.64 -5.42 -35.67
CA SER A 331 -18.06 -5.29 -35.32
C SER A 331 -18.26 -5.51 -33.83
N VAL A 332 -19.10 -4.69 -33.20
CA VAL A 332 -19.39 -4.78 -31.75
C VAL A 332 -20.90 -4.89 -31.55
N LEU A 333 -21.32 -5.92 -30.80
CA LEU A 333 -22.69 -6.05 -30.29
C LEU A 333 -22.66 -5.72 -28.79
N PHE A 334 -23.31 -4.63 -28.40
CA PHE A 334 -23.45 -4.24 -27.00
C PHE A 334 -24.83 -4.60 -26.47
N VAL A 335 -24.87 -5.46 -25.45
CA VAL A 335 -26.11 -5.96 -24.83
C VAL A 335 -26.13 -5.57 -23.35
N ALA A 336 -27.30 -5.14 -22.85
CA ALA A 336 -27.52 -4.87 -21.44
C ALA A 336 -28.98 -5.18 -21.05
N GLN A 337 -29.20 -5.56 -19.79
CA GLN A 337 -30.54 -5.91 -19.29
C GLN A 337 -31.51 -4.73 -19.26
N LYS A 338 -31.00 -3.51 -19.01
CA LYS A 338 -31.83 -2.32 -18.83
C LYS A 338 -31.49 -1.25 -19.86
N ARG A 339 -32.53 -0.61 -20.40
CA ARG A 339 -32.40 0.50 -21.36
C ARG A 339 -31.50 1.62 -20.86
N ALA A 340 -31.59 1.96 -19.58
CA ALA A 340 -30.77 3.01 -18.96
C ALA A 340 -29.25 2.76 -19.08
N ALA A 341 -28.81 1.49 -19.04
CA ALA A 341 -27.40 1.15 -19.22
C ALA A 341 -26.95 1.37 -20.67
N VAL A 342 -27.82 1.06 -21.64
CA VAL A 342 -27.59 1.33 -23.07
C VAL A 342 -27.50 2.84 -23.30
N SER A 343 -28.49 3.61 -22.83
CA SER A 343 -28.52 5.06 -22.96
C SER A 343 -27.29 5.73 -22.35
N ALA A 344 -26.82 5.30 -21.18
CA ALA A 344 -25.65 5.87 -20.54
C ALA A 344 -24.36 5.74 -21.40
N VAL A 345 -24.21 4.65 -22.17
CA VAL A 345 -23.08 4.48 -23.10
C VAL A 345 -23.29 5.30 -24.36
N LEU A 346 -24.50 5.32 -24.91
CA LEU A 346 -24.85 6.13 -26.09
C LEU A 346 -24.62 7.63 -25.84
N ASP A 347 -25.01 8.13 -24.66
CA ASP A 347 -24.80 9.53 -24.27
C ASP A 347 -23.31 9.89 -24.18
N ARG A 348 -22.47 8.95 -23.74
CA ARG A 348 -21.01 9.13 -23.69
C ARG A 348 -20.40 9.19 -25.07
N LEU A 349 -20.81 8.30 -25.98
CA LEU A 349 -20.38 8.33 -27.39
C LEU A 349 -20.90 9.59 -28.10
N ALA A 350 -22.13 10.02 -27.82
CA ALA A 350 -22.69 11.26 -28.34
C ALA A 350 -21.91 12.50 -27.85
N GLY A 351 -21.47 12.49 -26.59
CA GLY A 351 -20.65 13.56 -26.01
C GLY A 351 -19.29 13.75 -26.71
N VAL A 352 -18.79 12.72 -27.41
CA VAL A 352 -17.58 12.77 -28.23
C VAL A 352 -17.86 12.69 -29.73
N ASP A 353 -19.11 12.95 -30.14
CA ASP A 353 -19.58 12.98 -31.54
C ASP A 353 -19.46 11.65 -32.31
N LEU A 354 -19.48 10.52 -31.60
CA LEU A 354 -19.39 9.16 -32.13
C LEU A 354 -20.72 8.39 -32.09
N SER A 355 -21.84 9.08 -31.87
CA SER A 355 -23.17 8.45 -31.86
C SER A 355 -23.53 7.74 -33.16
N HIS A 356 -23.04 8.25 -34.29
CA HIS A 356 -23.27 7.71 -35.63
C HIS A 356 -22.60 6.34 -35.88
N LEU A 357 -21.69 5.90 -35.00
CA LEU A 357 -21.06 4.57 -35.09
C LEU A 357 -21.95 3.44 -34.57
N VAL A 358 -23.06 3.77 -33.90
CA VAL A 358 -23.89 2.78 -33.20
C VAL A 358 -25.30 2.75 -33.81
N LEU A 359 -25.75 1.56 -34.17
CA LEU A 359 -27.15 1.31 -34.51
C LEU A 359 -27.90 0.82 -33.28
N ASP A 360 -28.85 1.63 -32.79
CA ASP A 360 -29.71 1.23 -31.69
C ASP A 360 -30.83 0.30 -32.19
N LEU A 361 -30.66 -1.00 -31.94
CA LEU A 361 -31.60 -2.04 -32.39
C LEU A 361 -33.01 -1.89 -31.78
N PHE A 362 -33.13 -1.32 -30.57
CA PHE A 362 -34.43 -1.08 -29.95
C PHE A 362 -35.22 0.03 -30.66
N ALA A 363 -34.52 1.08 -31.11
CA ALA A 363 -35.15 2.12 -31.91
C ALA A 363 -35.43 1.62 -33.34
N ALA A 364 -34.54 0.79 -33.88
CA ALA A 364 -34.66 0.19 -35.21
C ALA A 364 -35.90 -0.70 -35.37
N SER A 365 -36.26 -1.48 -34.36
CA SER A 365 -37.44 -2.36 -34.40
C SER A 365 -38.76 -1.58 -34.55
N SER A 366 -38.79 -0.32 -34.11
CA SER A 366 -39.98 0.54 -34.20
C SER A 366 -40.18 1.20 -35.58
N SER A 367 -39.13 1.31 -36.40
CA SER A 367 -39.22 2.05 -37.68
C SER A 367 -38.07 1.74 -38.65
N ARG A 368 -38.40 1.18 -39.83
CA ARG A 368 -37.44 1.01 -40.94
C ARG A 368 -36.85 2.35 -41.42
N ARG A 369 -37.62 3.43 -41.30
CA ARG A 369 -37.18 4.77 -41.66
C ARG A 369 -36.05 5.25 -40.74
N TYR A 370 -36.12 4.95 -39.45
CA TYR A 370 -35.05 5.28 -38.50
C TYR A 370 -33.73 4.61 -38.90
N VAL A 371 -33.78 3.32 -39.26
CA VAL A 371 -32.60 2.58 -39.73
C VAL A 371 -32.00 3.22 -40.98
N ALA A 372 -32.84 3.57 -41.96
CA ALA A 372 -32.40 4.22 -43.18
C ALA A 372 -31.75 5.59 -42.90
N GLU A 373 -32.33 6.40 -42.01
CA GLU A 373 -31.79 7.72 -41.62
C GLU A 373 -30.44 7.59 -40.88
N GLN A 374 -30.29 6.59 -39.99
CA GLN A 374 -29.03 6.32 -39.31
C GLN A 374 -27.93 5.86 -40.29
N LEU A 375 -28.27 4.94 -41.19
CA LEU A 375 -27.34 4.45 -42.21
C LEU A 375 -26.88 5.60 -43.13
N GLN A 376 -27.81 6.45 -43.57
CA GLN A 376 -27.49 7.63 -44.37
C GLN A 376 -26.53 8.55 -43.61
N THR A 377 -26.82 8.84 -42.34
CA THR A 377 -25.97 9.71 -41.49
C THR A 377 -24.56 9.14 -41.36
N ALA A 378 -24.42 7.83 -41.14
CA ALA A 378 -23.13 7.16 -41.03
C ALA A 378 -22.33 7.24 -42.33
N LEU A 379 -22.97 7.01 -43.49
CA LEU A 379 -22.34 7.10 -44.81
C LEU A 379 -21.91 8.54 -45.15
N ASP A 380 -22.74 9.54 -44.86
CA ASP A 380 -22.44 10.96 -45.10
C ASP A 380 -21.24 11.42 -44.22
N ARG A 381 -21.19 10.96 -42.97
CA ARG A 381 -20.05 11.19 -42.05
C ARG A 381 -18.78 10.54 -42.57
N GLN A 382 -18.85 9.29 -43.02
CA GLN A 382 -17.70 8.58 -43.56
C GLN A 382 -17.15 9.26 -44.82
N ALA A 383 -18.03 9.77 -45.69
CA ALA A 383 -17.62 10.47 -46.92
C ALA A 383 -16.95 11.82 -46.65
N SER A 384 -17.24 12.46 -45.50
CA SER A 384 -16.71 13.77 -45.13
C SER A 384 -15.55 13.71 -44.13
N ALA A 385 -15.23 12.54 -43.59
CA ALA A 385 -14.14 12.34 -42.65
C ALA A 385 -12.77 12.53 -43.32
N GLY A 386 -12.00 13.52 -42.84
CA GLY A 386 -10.62 13.75 -43.25
C GLY A 386 -9.62 12.98 -42.39
N GLU A 387 -8.35 13.01 -42.80
CA GLU A 387 -7.25 12.42 -42.02
C GLU A 387 -7.03 13.19 -40.71
N ALA A 388 -7.00 12.47 -39.58
CA ALA A 388 -6.84 13.08 -38.27
C ALA A 388 -5.40 13.58 -38.05
N ARG A 389 -5.24 14.85 -37.68
CA ARG A 389 -3.92 15.44 -37.36
C ARG A 389 -3.56 15.18 -35.90
N VAL A 390 -3.04 13.99 -35.62
CA VAL A 390 -2.75 13.54 -34.24
C VAL A 390 -1.29 13.72 -33.81
N GLY A 391 -0.41 14.21 -34.69
CA GLY A 391 1.04 14.26 -34.44
C GLY A 391 1.45 15.03 -33.16
N GLU A 392 0.87 16.21 -32.93
CA GLU A 392 1.17 17.01 -31.72
C GLU A 392 0.63 16.36 -30.44
N LEU A 393 -0.55 15.74 -30.53
CA LEU A 393 -1.17 15.00 -29.43
C LEU A 393 -0.31 13.78 -29.05
N HIS A 394 0.05 12.96 -30.05
CA HIS A 394 0.89 11.77 -29.84
C HIS A 394 2.26 12.13 -29.28
N TYR A 395 2.88 13.22 -29.76
CA TYR A 395 4.14 13.71 -29.21
C TYR A 395 4.02 14.10 -27.74
N SER A 396 2.97 14.86 -27.40
CA SER A 396 2.72 15.31 -26.02
C SER A 396 2.43 14.14 -25.09
N LEU A 397 1.60 13.18 -25.54
CA LEU A 397 1.27 11.97 -24.80
C LEU A 397 2.51 11.11 -24.55
N THR A 398 3.31 10.84 -25.59
CA THR A 398 4.55 10.05 -25.48
C THR A 398 5.51 10.69 -24.48
N ARG A 399 5.73 12.01 -24.58
CA ARG A 399 6.63 12.74 -23.67
C ARG A 399 6.17 12.66 -22.21
N ALA A 400 4.87 12.82 -21.97
CA ALA A 400 4.30 12.74 -20.62
C ALA A 400 4.40 11.32 -20.05
N ARG A 401 4.00 10.32 -20.84
CA ARG A 401 4.07 8.89 -20.51
C ARG A 401 5.50 8.48 -20.19
N ASP A 402 6.46 8.74 -21.07
CA ASP A 402 7.88 8.42 -20.86
C ASP A 402 8.45 9.06 -19.59
N THR A 403 7.98 10.24 -19.21
CA THR A 403 8.43 10.92 -17.99
C THR A 403 7.89 10.22 -16.75
N LEU A 404 6.61 9.85 -16.75
CA LEU A 404 5.97 9.15 -15.63
C LEU A 404 6.48 7.71 -15.48
N VAL A 405 6.59 6.98 -16.60
CA VAL A 405 7.11 5.61 -16.62
C VAL A 405 8.54 5.57 -16.12
N ARG A 406 9.43 6.46 -16.62
CA ARG A 406 10.81 6.54 -16.09
C ARG A 406 10.87 6.85 -14.61
N HIS A 407 9.95 7.68 -14.10
CA HIS A 407 9.88 7.98 -12.67
C HIS A 407 9.45 6.75 -11.86
N LYS A 408 8.37 6.06 -12.29
CA LYS A 408 7.88 4.81 -11.70
C LYS A 408 8.99 3.76 -11.66
N ASP A 409 9.59 3.48 -12.80
CA ASP A 409 10.64 2.48 -12.93
C ASP A 409 11.85 2.83 -12.07
N ALA A 410 12.27 4.11 -12.05
CA ALA A 410 13.37 4.54 -11.20
C ALA A 410 13.07 4.36 -9.71
N LEU A 411 11.82 4.51 -9.27
CA LEU A 411 11.39 4.37 -7.88
C LEU A 411 11.36 2.89 -7.45
N HIS A 412 10.92 2.00 -8.34
CA HIS A 412 10.70 0.57 -8.05
C HIS A 412 11.86 -0.35 -8.46
N LYS A 413 12.84 0.12 -9.24
CA LYS A 413 14.00 -0.69 -9.64
C LYS A 413 14.86 -1.08 -8.43
N GLU A 414 14.98 -2.39 -8.21
CA GLU A 414 15.73 -3.00 -7.10
C GLU A 414 17.26 -2.93 -7.24
N ASN A 415 17.78 -2.54 -8.40
CA ASN A 415 19.19 -2.75 -8.75
C ASN A 415 20.05 -1.47 -8.67
N ARG A 416 20.15 -0.87 -7.47
CA ARG A 416 21.00 0.31 -7.20
C ARG A 416 22.25 0.00 -6.35
N GLY A 417 22.66 -1.26 -6.30
CA GLY A 417 23.78 -1.74 -5.50
C GLY A 417 23.36 -2.19 -4.09
N TRP A 418 22.47 -1.45 -3.42
CA TRP A 418 22.02 -1.74 -2.05
C TRP A 418 20.84 -2.72 -1.91
N GLY A 419 20.44 -3.41 -2.99
CA GLY A 419 19.45 -4.51 -2.96
C GLY A 419 18.00 -4.17 -2.59
N VAL A 420 17.64 -2.89 -2.53
CA VAL A 420 16.27 -2.42 -2.23
C VAL A 420 15.88 -1.24 -3.14
N SER A 421 14.60 -1.11 -3.45
CA SER A 421 14.06 -0.01 -4.23
C SER A 421 13.94 1.29 -3.40
N VAL A 422 13.83 2.43 -4.08
CA VAL A 422 13.57 3.71 -3.37
C VAL A 422 12.17 3.71 -2.76
N ALA A 423 11.20 3.06 -3.40
CA ALA A 423 9.86 2.86 -2.85
C ALA A 423 9.91 2.17 -1.48
N GLU A 424 10.68 1.09 -1.36
CA GLU A 424 10.85 0.36 -0.10
C GLU A 424 11.57 1.20 0.95
N MET A 425 12.61 1.95 0.56
CA MET A 425 13.27 2.88 1.48
C MET A 425 12.30 3.92 2.04
N ILE A 426 11.43 4.50 1.20
CA ILE A 426 10.40 5.44 1.65
C ILE A 426 9.39 4.75 2.58
N ALA A 427 8.93 3.54 2.23
CA ALA A 427 8.00 2.78 3.06
C ALA A 427 8.58 2.49 4.46
N VAL A 428 9.85 2.10 4.54
CA VAL A 428 10.55 1.91 5.81
C VAL A 428 10.72 3.23 6.56
N ALA A 429 11.09 4.32 5.86
CA ALA A 429 11.29 5.63 6.47
C ALA A 429 10.01 6.20 7.10
N ILE A 430 8.84 5.96 6.50
CA ILE A 430 7.54 6.34 7.08
C ILE A 430 7.30 5.66 8.44
N GLY A 431 7.85 4.46 8.65
CA GLY A 431 7.76 3.73 9.91
C GLY A 431 8.71 4.23 11.00
N ILE A 432 9.66 5.13 10.69
CA ILE A 432 10.63 5.66 11.66
C ILE A 432 10.00 6.86 12.40
N PRO A 433 9.98 6.86 13.75
CA PRO A 433 9.49 8.00 14.54
C PRO A 433 10.22 9.31 14.20
N THR A 434 9.49 10.43 14.16
CA THR A 434 10.03 11.73 13.71
C THR A 434 11.03 12.36 14.68
N ASP A 435 11.08 11.89 15.93
CA ASP A 435 12.06 12.23 16.95
C ASP A 435 13.40 11.50 16.77
N VAL A 436 13.43 10.42 15.98
CA VAL A 436 14.65 9.69 15.64
C VAL A 436 15.27 10.30 14.37
N GLN A 437 16.12 11.30 14.57
CA GLN A 437 16.86 11.96 13.50
C GLN A 437 18.37 11.77 13.66
N SER A 438 19.05 11.54 12.53
CA SER A 438 20.50 11.61 12.45
C SER A 438 20.91 12.86 11.67
N ASN A 439 21.96 13.54 12.14
CA ASN A 439 22.61 14.64 11.40
C ASN A 439 23.61 14.11 10.36
N GLU A 440 24.00 12.84 10.47
CA GLU A 440 24.87 12.20 9.50
C GLU A 440 24.13 12.00 8.18
N ARG A 441 24.81 12.32 7.09
CA ARG A 441 24.30 12.18 5.72
C ARG A 441 25.26 11.29 4.94
N ILE A 442 24.73 10.19 4.41
CA ILE A 442 25.47 9.33 3.49
C ILE A 442 25.26 9.91 2.09
N ALA A 443 26.33 10.17 1.35
CA ALA A 443 26.19 10.70 0.01
C ALA A 443 25.66 9.62 -0.96
N ILE A 444 24.82 10.01 -1.92
CA ILE A 444 24.23 9.08 -2.88
C ILE A 444 25.31 8.39 -3.73
N GLN A 445 26.41 9.09 -4.03
CA GLN A 445 27.55 8.54 -4.78
C GLN A 445 28.19 7.36 -4.04
N ASP A 446 28.18 7.41 -2.71
CA ASP A 446 28.76 6.42 -1.83
C ASP A 446 27.89 5.17 -1.78
N MET A 447 26.59 5.40 -1.59
CA MET A 447 25.58 4.34 -1.60
C MET A 447 25.57 3.60 -2.94
N SER A 448 25.77 4.30 -4.07
CA SER A 448 25.76 3.68 -5.40
C SER A 448 26.87 2.63 -5.63
N ARG A 449 27.89 2.60 -4.77
CA ARG A 449 28.97 1.60 -4.80
C ARG A 449 28.72 0.40 -3.87
N TRP A 450 27.68 0.45 -3.04
CA TRP A 450 27.37 -0.62 -2.10
C TRP A 450 26.90 -1.87 -2.84
N ASP A 451 27.15 -3.03 -2.25
CA ASP A 451 26.50 -4.28 -2.62
C ASP A 451 25.30 -4.55 -1.69
N GLU A 452 24.56 -5.63 -1.95
CA GLU A 452 23.35 -5.97 -1.19
C GLU A 452 23.66 -6.34 0.28
N LEU A 453 24.93 -6.67 0.60
CA LEU A 453 25.36 -7.07 1.93
C LEU A 453 25.88 -5.88 2.76
N GLU A 454 26.32 -4.80 2.12
CA GLU A 454 26.91 -3.65 2.79
C GLU A 454 25.95 -2.97 3.79
N PRO A 455 24.65 -2.74 3.47
CA PRO A 455 23.68 -2.24 4.45
C PRO A 455 23.54 -3.16 5.67
N VAL A 456 23.58 -4.48 5.46
CA VAL A 456 23.48 -5.49 6.53
C VAL A 456 24.72 -5.44 7.42
N ARG A 457 25.92 -5.27 6.84
CA ARG A 457 27.17 -5.12 7.57
C ARG A 457 27.20 -3.85 8.41
N ILE A 458 26.86 -2.70 7.81
CA ILE A 458 26.81 -1.40 8.50
C ILE A 458 25.85 -1.48 9.69
N ARG A 459 24.67 -2.09 9.50
CA ARG A 459 23.72 -2.33 10.59
C ARG A 459 24.34 -3.17 11.72
N GLY A 460 24.99 -4.28 11.38
CA GLY A 460 25.66 -5.15 12.35
C GLY A 460 26.75 -4.42 13.15
N ASP A 461 27.56 -3.59 12.48
CA ASP A 461 28.59 -2.79 13.13
C ASP A 461 28.01 -1.71 14.04
N LEU A 462 26.92 -1.04 13.63
CA LEU A 462 26.23 -0.05 14.47
C LEU A 462 25.57 -0.71 15.69
N GLU A 463 24.92 -1.85 15.53
CA GLU A 463 24.35 -2.62 16.64
C GLU A 463 25.44 -3.05 17.62
N GLU A 464 26.61 -3.44 17.13
CA GLU A 464 27.76 -3.77 17.97
C GLU A 464 28.29 -2.54 18.72
N LEU A 465 28.40 -1.37 18.07
CA LEU A 465 28.80 -0.13 18.72
C LEU A 465 27.82 0.31 19.83
N VAL A 466 26.51 0.15 19.58
CA VAL A 466 25.46 0.38 20.59
C VAL A 466 25.64 -0.58 21.76
N ARG A 467 25.82 -1.89 21.51
CA ARG A 467 26.06 -2.90 22.56
C ARG A 467 27.30 -2.59 23.40
N LEU A 468 28.33 -2.04 22.79
CA LEU A 468 29.58 -1.66 23.46
C LEU A 468 29.48 -0.31 24.20
N GLY A 469 28.38 0.42 24.08
CA GLY A 469 28.17 1.73 24.74
C GLY A 469 28.90 2.89 24.07
N ALA A 470 29.46 2.69 22.87
CA ALA A 470 30.30 3.67 22.19
C ALA A 470 29.53 4.93 21.73
N LEU A 471 28.21 4.84 21.59
CA LEU A 471 27.33 5.94 21.19
C LEU A 471 26.72 6.70 22.38
N GLU A 472 27.06 6.33 23.61
CA GLU A 472 26.66 7.07 24.80
C GLU A 472 27.40 8.42 24.88
N THR A 473 26.69 9.49 25.25
CA THR A 473 27.23 10.88 25.31
C THR A 473 28.45 11.04 26.22
N GLY A 474 28.70 10.08 27.12
CA GLY A 474 29.84 10.06 28.04
C GLY A 474 31.11 9.36 27.52
N TRP A 475 31.07 8.69 26.35
CA TRP A 475 32.19 7.83 25.91
C TRP A 475 33.47 8.62 25.58
N SER A 476 33.33 9.74 24.86
CA SER A 476 34.45 10.60 24.46
C SER A 476 34.71 11.78 25.40
N THR A 477 33.75 12.10 26.27
CA THR A 477 33.77 13.32 27.09
C THR A 477 34.15 13.07 28.55
N GLN A 478 34.07 11.82 29.03
CA GLN A 478 34.42 11.50 30.41
C GLN A 478 35.93 11.32 30.60
N PRO A 479 36.49 11.80 31.74
CA PRO A 479 37.87 11.54 32.14
C PRO A 479 38.14 10.04 32.25
N GLY A 480 39.23 9.56 31.67
CA GLY A 480 39.56 8.14 31.70
C GLY A 480 40.46 7.71 30.54
N TRP A 481 40.25 6.50 30.05
CA TRP A 481 40.98 5.94 28.91
C TRP A 481 40.70 6.70 27.60
N SER A 482 41.72 6.91 26.78
CA SER A 482 41.58 7.49 25.45
C SER A 482 41.20 6.41 24.41
N PRO A 483 40.07 6.56 23.68
CA PRO A 483 39.69 5.64 22.60
C PRO A 483 40.73 5.51 21.48
N ASN A 484 41.53 6.56 21.25
CA ASN A 484 42.57 6.55 20.22
C ASN A 484 43.85 5.87 20.70
N ALA A 485 44.15 5.92 22.00
CA ALA A 485 45.31 5.26 22.58
C ALA A 485 45.11 3.74 22.71
N LEU A 486 43.87 3.31 22.99
CA LEU A 486 43.47 1.90 23.08
C LEU A 486 42.89 1.35 21.76
N SER A 487 43.60 1.59 20.66
CA SER A 487 43.16 1.22 19.31
C SER A 487 43.26 -0.28 19.01
N ASN A 488 44.08 -1.03 19.74
CA ASN A 488 44.24 -2.48 19.54
C ASN A 488 44.56 -3.22 20.86
N ASN A 489 44.57 -4.56 20.80
CA ASN A 489 44.82 -5.42 21.96
C ASN A 489 46.26 -5.31 22.50
N GLU A 490 47.23 -4.93 21.67
CA GLU A 490 48.63 -4.76 22.08
C GLU A 490 48.80 -3.50 22.93
N SER A 491 48.24 -2.37 22.49
CA SER A 491 48.18 -1.13 23.27
C SER A 491 47.44 -1.34 24.58
N LEU A 492 46.31 -2.05 24.56
CA LEU A 492 45.58 -2.41 25.78
C LEU A 492 46.44 -3.20 26.76
N ARG A 493 47.17 -4.21 26.28
CA ARG A 493 48.07 -5.00 27.11
C ARG A 493 49.16 -4.13 27.72
N ARG A 494 49.84 -3.32 26.92
CA ARG A 494 50.92 -2.42 27.36
C ARG A 494 50.44 -1.45 28.46
N PHE A 495 49.30 -0.80 28.26
CA PHE A 495 48.76 0.12 29.27
C PHE A 495 48.27 -0.61 30.53
N ASN A 496 47.79 -1.85 30.43
CA ASN A 496 47.42 -2.65 31.61
C ASN A 496 48.63 -3.07 32.42
N GLU A 497 49.71 -3.50 31.76
CA GLU A 497 50.98 -3.81 32.41
C GLU A 497 51.52 -2.56 33.13
N ARG A 498 51.50 -1.40 32.45
CA ARG A 498 51.93 -0.14 33.06
C ARG A 498 51.07 0.33 34.23
N LEU A 499 49.75 0.13 34.15
CA LEU A 499 48.83 0.41 35.26
C LEU A 499 49.13 -0.47 36.49
N GLN A 500 49.47 -1.74 36.27
CA GLN A 500 49.84 -2.68 37.34
C GLN A 500 51.18 -2.27 37.97
N GLU A 501 52.17 -1.91 37.16
CA GLU A 501 53.46 -1.38 37.64
C GLU A 501 53.27 -0.13 38.50
N LEU A 502 52.57 0.89 37.98
CA LEU A 502 52.28 2.13 38.72
C LEU A 502 51.52 1.87 40.03
N THR A 503 50.56 0.93 40.03
CA THR A 503 49.81 0.60 41.25
C THR A 503 50.66 -0.15 42.27
N ARG A 504 51.60 -0.98 41.81
CA ARG A 504 52.53 -1.73 42.67
C ARG A 504 53.60 -0.82 43.28
N ASP A 505 54.08 0.14 42.50
CA ASP A 505 55.22 1.00 42.88
C ASP A 505 54.75 2.26 43.64
N LEU A 506 53.44 2.55 43.64
CA LEU A 506 52.83 3.67 44.36
C LEU A 506 53.13 3.68 45.88
N PRO A 507 53.00 2.58 46.65
CA PRO A 507 53.28 2.60 48.08
C PRO A 507 54.76 2.91 48.38
N GLU A 508 55.67 2.47 47.51
CA GLU A 508 57.10 2.77 47.63
C GLU A 508 57.38 4.25 47.33
N ALA A 509 56.69 4.82 46.32
CA ALA A 509 56.74 6.25 46.04
C ALA A 509 56.13 7.10 47.17
N GLU A 510 54.99 6.68 47.76
CA GLU A 510 54.38 7.33 48.92
C GLU A 510 55.33 7.29 50.13
N ALA A 511 55.96 6.15 50.41
CA ALA A 511 56.95 6.02 51.48
C ALA A 511 58.20 6.89 51.23
N ALA A 512 58.67 6.97 49.99
CA ALA A 512 59.79 7.85 49.61
C ALA A 512 59.42 9.33 49.77
N LEU A 513 58.17 9.72 49.45
CA LEU A 513 57.66 11.07 49.67
C LEU A 513 57.56 11.40 51.16
N ASP A 514 57.01 10.49 51.96
CA ASP A 514 56.93 10.64 53.42
C ASP A 514 58.34 10.74 54.04
N TYR A 515 59.28 9.93 53.55
CA TYR A 515 60.67 9.99 53.97
C TYR A 515 61.32 11.35 53.68
N VAL A 516 61.18 11.84 52.44
CA VAL A 516 61.77 13.11 52.03
C VAL A 516 61.07 14.29 52.72
N SER A 517 59.75 14.20 52.92
CA SER A 517 58.97 15.23 53.62
C SER A 517 59.24 15.29 55.13
N SER A 518 59.62 14.17 55.76
CA SER A 518 60.04 14.17 57.18
C SER A 518 61.26 15.06 57.46
N GLY A 519 62.11 15.29 56.45
CA GLY A 519 63.23 16.22 56.53
C GLY A 519 62.84 17.70 56.41
N LEU A 520 61.58 17.99 56.09
CA LEU A 520 61.08 19.34 55.86
C LEU A 520 60.28 19.84 57.08
N THR A 521 60.36 21.13 57.37
CA THR A 521 59.58 21.75 58.47
C THR A 521 58.10 21.97 58.12
N LYS A 522 57.70 21.79 56.86
CA LYS A 522 56.33 21.90 56.35
C LYS A 522 55.78 20.49 56.17
N ASN A 523 54.66 20.18 56.83
CA ASN A 523 54.15 18.82 56.99
C ASN A 523 53.61 18.11 55.73
N SER A 524 53.61 18.69 54.53
CA SER A 524 53.21 17.95 53.32
C SER A 524 53.72 18.62 52.05
N LEU A 525 54.30 17.83 51.15
CA LEU A 525 54.44 18.15 49.73
C LEU A 525 53.11 17.88 49.04
N ILE A 526 52.56 18.83 48.29
CA ILE A 526 51.20 18.73 47.73
C ILE A 526 51.22 18.28 46.26
N GLY A 527 52.29 18.57 45.51
CA GLY A 527 52.36 18.26 44.07
C GLY A 527 53.75 17.91 43.56
N TRP A 528 53.79 17.26 42.39
CA TRP A 528 55.03 16.81 41.74
C TRP A 528 56.01 17.93 41.37
N ASP A 529 55.51 19.16 41.15
CA ASP A 529 56.35 20.34 40.90
C ASP A 529 57.15 20.76 42.15
N GLU A 530 56.61 20.54 43.35
CA GLU A 530 57.35 20.78 44.59
C GLU A 530 58.47 19.75 44.75
N VAL A 531 58.23 18.50 44.33
CA VAL A 531 59.21 17.41 44.35
C VAL A 531 60.41 17.73 43.45
N GLU A 532 60.19 18.22 42.23
CA GLU A 532 61.27 18.57 41.29
C GLU A 532 62.25 19.60 41.87
N ASN A 533 61.71 20.55 42.65
CA ASN A 533 62.47 21.62 43.29
C ASN A 533 63.24 21.18 44.55
N LEU A 534 63.05 19.95 45.05
CA LEU A 534 63.70 19.48 46.28
C LEU A 534 65.21 19.31 46.14
N ARG A 535 65.70 18.82 45.00
CA ARG A 535 67.13 18.60 44.78
C ARG A 535 67.98 19.87 44.94
N PRO A 536 67.71 20.99 44.24
CA PRO A 536 68.49 22.20 44.45
C PRO A 536 68.35 22.77 45.87
N ILE A 537 67.21 22.55 46.54
CA ILE A 537 66.97 22.97 47.92
C ILE A 537 67.83 22.16 48.90
N PHE A 538 67.82 20.83 48.82
CA PHE A 538 68.62 19.96 49.70
C PHE A 538 70.12 20.11 49.45
N ASP A 539 70.55 20.24 48.19
CA ASP A 539 71.96 20.49 47.85
C ASP A 539 72.46 21.80 48.48
N GLU A 540 71.67 22.89 48.38
CA GLU A 540 72.07 24.18 48.93
C GLU A 540 71.92 24.23 50.47
N ALA A 541 70.91 23.57 51.05
CA ALA A 541 70.79 23.39 52.50
C ALA A 541 72.00 22.64 53.07
N THR A 542 72.44 21.56 52.43
CA THR A 542 73.61 20.78 52.85
C THR A 542 74.89 21.63 52.80
N ARG A 543 75.07 22.44 51.75
CA ARG A 543 76.20 23.37 51.65
C ARG A 543 76.17 24.46 52.73
N LEU A 544 75.00 25.06 53.00
CA LEU A 544 74.85 26.09 54.03
C LEU A 544 75.02 25.51 55.43
N HIS A 545 74.60 24.27 55.67
CA HIS A 545 74.82 23.56 56.92
C HIS A 545 76.32 23.41 57.22
N GLN A 546 77.12 23.04 56.21
CA GLN A 546 78.58 22.90 56.35
C GLN A 546 79.29 24.26 56.53
N LEU A 547 78.83 25.32 55.85
CA LEU A 547 79.52 26.61 55.82
C LEU A 547 79.08 27.58 56.93
N ALA A 548 77.79 27.64 57.23
CA ALA A 548 77.18 28.60 58.14
C ALA A 548 75.86 28.04 58.73
N PRO A 549 75.92 27.03 59.61
CA PRO A 549 74.73 26.29 60.08
C PRO A 549 73.70 27.18 60.79
N MET A 550 74.14 28.26 61.43
CA MET A 550 73.27 29.21 62.12
C MET A 550 72.34 29.97 61.16
N THR A 551 72.64 30.01 59.85
CA THR A 551 71.76 30.63 58.84
C THR A 551 70.49 29.80 58.57
N LEU A 552 70.50 28.51 58.91
CA LEU A 552 69.39 27.57 58.71
C LEU A 552 68.50 27.42 59.95
N ASP A 553 68.72 28.20 61.01
CA ASP A 553 67.93 28.16 62.24
C ASP A 553 66.43 28.36 61.94
N PRO A 554 65.55 27.40 62.27
CA PRO A 554 64.10 27.50 62.01
C PRO A 554 63.44 28.75 62.61
N GLN A 555 63.96 29.30 63.71
CA GLN A 555 63.39 30.48 64.38
C GLN A 555 63.74 31.80 63.68
N LEU A 556 64.67 31.77 62.74
CA LEU A 556 65.11 32.96 62.01
C LEU A 556 64.06 33.31 60.93
N SER A 557 63.55 34.55 60.92
CA SER A 557 62.58 34.94 59.89
C SER A 557 63.27 35.33 58.58
N PHE A 558 62.52 35.32 57.47
CA PHE A 558 62.98 35.89 56.19
C PHE A 558 63.46 37.34 56.35
N ASN A 559 62.75 38.13 57.15
CA ASN A 559 63.07 39.53 57.41
C ASN A 559 64.38 39.68 58.22
N ASP A 560 64.68 38.75 59.12
CA ASP A 560 65.92 38.77 59.89
C ASP A 560 67.15 38.50 59.02
N LEU A 561 67.06 37.53 58.09
CA LEU A 561 68.10 37.28 57.09
C LEU A 561 68.25 38.46 56.13
N ARG A 562 67.13 39.02 55.64
CA ARG A 562 67.13 40.17 54.73
C ARG A 562 67.80 41.39 55.38
N ARG A 563 67.46 41.70 56.64
CA ARG A 563 68.09 42.80 57.40
C ARG A 563 69.58 42.55 57.65
N SER A 564 69.95 41.31 57.98
CA SER A 564 71.34 40.89 58.17
C SER A 564 72.17 41.02 56.88
N LEU A 565 71.56 40.70 55.72
CA LEU A 565 72.16 40.84 54.40
C LEU A 565 72.30 42.31 53.99
N LEU A 566 71.28 43.15 54.20
CA LEU A 566 71.34 44.59 53.96
C LEU A 566 72.48 45.26 54.77
N ALA A 567 72.71 44.84 56.00
CA ALA A 567 73.81 45.36 56.81
C ALA A 567 75.19 44.93 56.29
N SER A 568 75.29 43.74 55.69
CA SER A 568 76.56 43.08 55.36
C SER A 568 77.00 43.21 53.90
N SER A 569 76.07 43.43 52.97
CA SER A 569 76.36 43.53 51.53
C SER A 569 76.03 44.92 50.98
N ARG A 570 77.02 45.62 50.40
CA ARG A 570 76.79 46.88 49.69
C ARG A 570 76.09 46.64 48.34
N GLN A 571 76.40 45.53 47.69
CA GLN A 571 75.82 45.17 46.39
C GLN A 571 74.32 44.90 46.51
N PHE A 572 73.90 44.15 47.54
CA PHE A 572 72.49 43.88 47.80
C PHE A 572 71.70 45.15 48.18
N ARG A 573 72.29 46.06 48.96
CA ARG A 573 71.66 47.37 49.24
C ARG A 573 71.41 48.17 47.97
N LYS A 574 72.32 48.10 47.00
CA LYS A 574 72.16 48.79 45.71
C LYS A 574 71.08 48.15 44.85
N SER A 575 70.95 46.82 44.86
CA SER A 575 69.94 46.12 44.07
C SER A 575 68.51 46.29 44.59
N VAL A 576 68.34 46.40 45.92
CA VAL A 576 67.01 46.55 46.54
C VAL A 576 66.63 48.03 46.77
N GLY A 577 67.58 48.96 46.68
CA GLY A 577 67.32 50.41 46.81
C GLY A 577 67.06 50.91 48.24
N GLU A 578 67.25 50.06 49.25
CA GLU A 578 66.93 50.36 50.65
C GLU A 578 68.15 50.84 51.47
N THR A 579 67.94 51.86 52.32
CA THR A 579 68.94 52.35 53.27
C THR A 579 68.57 52.02 54.72
N ILE A 580 69.48 51.34 55.44
CA ILE A 580 69.31 51.02 56.87
C ILE A 580 69.74 52.20 57.76
N ARG A 581 68.96 52.50 58.81
CA ARG A 581 69.26 53.51 59.85
C ARG A 581 70.47 53.11 60.70
N GLY A 582 71.24 54.10 61.17
CA GLY A 582 72.54 53.88 61.84
C GLY A 582 72.50 53.03 63.12
N SER A 583 71.42 53.10 63.90
CA SER A 583 71.20 52.29 65.12
C SER A 583 70.92 50.83 64.78
N GLU A 584 70.01 50.57 63.85
CA GLU A 584 69.62 49.24 63.37
C GLU A 584 70.78 48.53 62.64
N LYS A 585 71.62 49.29 61.93
CA LYS A 585 72.79 48.74 61.22
C LYS A 585 73.75 47.97 62.13
N ARG A 586 73.96 48.46 63.36
CA ARG A 586 74.90 47.86 64.31
C ARG A 586 74.37 46.55 64.89
N GLU A 587 73.06 46.46 65.10
CA GLU A 587 72.40 45.25 65.58
C GLU A 587 72.33 44.19 64.47
N ALA A 588 71.88 44.58 63.28
CA ALA A 588 71.83 43.70 62.11
C ALA A 588 73.22 43.20 61.67
N ALA A 589 74.26 44.03 61.78
CA ALA A 589 75.64 43.60 61.51
C ALA A 589 76.20 42.63 62.57
N ARG A 590 75.79 42.78 63.84
CA ARG A 590 76.12 41.82 64.90
C ARG A 590 75.44 40.47 64.66
N ARG A 591 74.15 40.49 64.32
CA ARG A 591 73.37 39.29 63.94
C ARG A 591 73.94 38.61 62.69
N ALA A 592 74.27 39.37 61.65
CA ALA A 592 74.93 38.82 60.47
C ALA A 592 76.28 38.17 60.79
N LYS A 593 77.05 38.72 61.74
CA LYS A 593 78.31 38.13 62.19
C LYS A 593 78.09 36.85 63.01
N SER A 594 77.03 36.77 63.82
CA SER A 594 76.71 35.54 64.57
C SER A 594 76.21 34.43 63.65
N LEU A 595 75.43 34.77 62.62
CA LEU A 595 74.87 33.81 61.67
C LEU A 595 75.93 33.17 60.75
N VAL A 596 76.95 33.93 60.36
CA VAL A 596 77.93 33.52 59.31
C VAL A 596 79.31 33.19 59.91
N GLY A 597 79.44 33.21 61.24
CA GLY A 597 80.62 32.78 61.98
C GLY A 597 81.94 33.41 61.51
N HIS A 598 82.97 32.57 61.34
CA HIS A 598 84.34 32.97 60.99
C HIS A 598 84.59 33.21 59.49
N LEU A 599 83.56 33.11 58.64
CA LEU A 599 83.74 33.21 57.19
C LEU A 599 84.43 34.53 56.76
N PRO A 600 85.26 34.53 55.71
CA PRO A 600 85.88 35.73 55.15
C PRO A 600 84.85 36.79 54.75
N ARG A 601 85.16 38.08 54.96
CA ARG A 601 84.24 39.21 54.67
C ARG A 601 83.65 39.19 53.25
N LYS A 602 84.39 38.70 52.25
CA LYS A 602 83.93 38.59 50.86
C LYS A 602 82.83 37.54 50.67
N GLN A 603 82.83 36.45 51.45
CA GLN A 603 81.88 35.35 51.31
C GLN A 603 80.59 35.56 52.11
N ARG A 604 80.63 36.38 53.17
CA ARG A 604 79.47 36.57 54.06
C ARG A 604 78.21 37.07 53.36
N GLY A 605 78.38 38.00 52.41
CA GLY A 605 77.25 38.55 51.65
C GLY A 605 76.61 37.51 50.73
N ASP A 606 77.41 36.66 50.10
CA ASP A 606 76.95 35.60 49.20
C ASP A 606 76.24 34.49 49.98
N THR A 607 76.82 34.02 51.09
CA THR A 607 76.22 33.00 51.97
C THR A 607 74.87 33.45 52.54
N LEU A 608 74.75 34.71 52.99
CA LEU A 608 73.46 35.25 53.45
C LEU A 608 72.45 35.42 52.32
N SER A 609 72.90 35.73 51.09
CA SER A 609 72.03 35.81 49.92
C SER A 609 71.47 34.43 49.55
N ARG A 610 72.31 33.39 49.55
CA ARG A 610 71.91 31.99 49.32
C ARG A 610 70.93 31.51 50.39
N ALA A 611 71.20 31.77 51.66
CA ALA A 611 70.28 31.44 52.76
C ALA A 611 68.93 32.18 52.62
N LEU A 612 68.94 33.43 52.17
CA LEU A 612 67.72 34.20 51.91
C LEU A 612 66.91 33.62 50.73
N VAL A 613 67.58 33.26 49.62
CA VAL A 613 66.94 32.61 48.46
C VAL A 613 66.34 31.26 48.84
N LEU A 614 67.08 30.46 49.62
CA LEU A 614 66.60 29.17 50.09
C LEU A 614 65.34 29.32 50.98
N ARG A 615 65.32 30.31 51.87
CA ARG A 615 64.14 30.61 52.70
C ARG A 615 62.99 31.28 51.93
N GLN A 616 63.26 31.91 50.79
CA GLN A 616 62.22 32.39 49.88
C GLN A 616 61.55 31.23 49.14
N ALA A 617 62.36 30.28 48.66
CA ALA A 617 61.86 29.05 48.05
C ALA A 617 61.09 28.18 49.06
N TRP A 618 61.43 28.28 50.36
CA TRP A 618 60.77 27.54 51.44
C TRP A 618 60.40 28.43 52.65
N PRO A 619 59.25 29.13 52.61
CA PRO A 619 58.85 30.09 53.64
C PRO A 619 58.64 29.48 55.04
N GLY A 620 58.40 28.17 55.13
CA GLY A 620 58.21 27.44 56.39
C GLY A 620 59.50 27.13 57.17
N GLY A 621 60.66 27.55 56.66
CA GLY A 621 61.97 27.25 57.22
C GLY A 621 62.69 26.19 56.39
N PRO A 622 63.88 26.47 55.81
CA PRO A 622 64.58 25.48 55.01
C PRO A 622 65.01 24.29 55.88
N PRO A 623 65.17 23.08 55.29
CA PRO A 623 65.65 21.91 56.02
C PRO A 623 66.99 22.22 56.68
N TYR A 624 67.15 21.82 57.95
CA TYR A 624 68.38 22.04 58.70
C TYR A 624 69.57 21.25 58.12
N ALA A 625 69.28 20.05 57.62
CA ALA A 625 70.12 19.21 56.79
C ALA A 625 69.22 18.29 55.94
N ALA A 626 69.75 17.76 54.83
CA ALA A 626 69.04 16.74 54.06
C ALA A 626 69.01 15.41 54.85
N PRO A 627 67.93 14.61 54.81
CA PRO A 627 67.90 13.26 55.36
C PRO A 627 69.02 12.39 54.80
N ASP A 628 69.52 11.42 55.57
CA ASP A 628 70.50 10.45 55.06
C ASP A 628 69.92 9.69 53.85
N ASN A 629 70.69 9.46 52.80
CA ASN A 629 70.23 8.77 51.57
C ASN A 629 69.01 9.40 50.85
N TRP A 630 68.70 10.69 51.06
CA TRP A 630 67.60 11.39 50.37
C TRP A 630 67.70 11.34 48.83
N THR A 631 68.92 11.17 48.28
CA THR A 631 69.17 11.07 46.84
C THR A 631 68.52 9.84 46.22
N ASP A 632 68.45 8.74 46.96
CA ASP A 632 67.85 7.48 46.48
C ASP A 632 66.33 7.60 46.48
N ALA A 633 65.75 8.15 47.55
CA ALA A 633 64.32 8.46 47.63
C ALA A 633 63.90 9.48 46.55
N TYR A 634 64.71 10.51 46.30
CA TYR A 634 64.48 11.46 45.22
C TYR A 634 64.54 10.80 43.83
N ALA A 635 65.50 9.90 43.60
CA ALA A 635 65.62 9.17 42.34
C ALA A 635 64.40 8.28 42.08
N LEU A 636 63.89 7.60 43.11
CA LEU A 636 62.65 6.81 43.04
C LEU A 636 61.43 7.68 42.69
N LEU A 637 61.24 8.81 43.38
CA LEU A 637 60.15 9.75 43.10
C LEU A 637 60.23 10.35 41.69
N PHE A 638 61.44 10.70 41.24
CA PHE A 638 61.66 11.24 39.91
C PHE A 638 61.39 10.19 38.82
N GLY A 639 61.82 8.94 39.05
CA GLY A 639 61.50 7.81 38.19
C GLY A 639 59.98 7.62 38.07
N PHE A 640 59.28 7.51 39.20
CA PHE A 640 57.83 7.33 39.24
C PHE A 640 57.07 8.46 38.52
N ARG A 641 57.53 9.72 38.63
CA ARG A 641 56.95 10.84 37.87
C ARG A 641 57.11 10.68 36.36
N GLN A 642 58.26 10.21 35.88
CA GLN A 642 58.45 9.94 34.45
C GLN A 642 57.47 8.85 33.98
N GLU A 643 57.26 7.82 34.80
CA GLU A 643 56.30 6.76 34.52
C GLU A 643 54.86 7.27 34.39
N LEU A 644 54.45 8.17 35.28
CA LEU A 644 53.15 8.85 35.22
C LEU A 644 53.00 9.71 33.97
N THR A 645 54.08 10.42 33.58
CA THR A 645 54.08 11.30 32.39
C THR A 645 53.85 10.48 31.12
N ASP A 646 54.49 9.32 31.01
CA ASP A 646 54.33 8.43 29.87
C ASP A 646 52.94 7.78 29.85
N PHE A 647 52.41 7.43 31.04
CA PHE A 647 51.07 6.84 31.16
C PHE A 647 49.95 7.84 30.81
N ASP A 648 50.12 9.13 31.12
CA ASP A 648 49.16 10.20 30.80
C ASP A 648 48.89 10.33 29.28
N GLN A 649 49.79 9.85 28.40
CA GLN A 649 49.55 9.80 26.96
C GLN A 649 48.39 8.88 26.57
N GLY A 650 48.05 7.91 27.42
CA GLY A 650 46.96 6.96 27.23
C GLY A 650 45.60 7.44 27.72
N LEU A 651 45.53 8.62 28.34
CA LEU A 651 44.34 9.14 29.01
C LEU A 651 43.73 10.31 28.25
N GLN A 652 42.42 10.51 28.42
CA GLN A 652 41.70 11.68 27.92
C GLN A 652 41.07 12.42 29.11
N HIS A 653 41.09 13.75 29.07
CA HIS A 653 40.47 14.63 30.08
C HIS A 653 40.87 14.33 31.54
N LEU A 654 41.98 13.62 31.75
CA LEU A 654 42.59 13.27 33.03
C LEU A 654 44.10 13.35 32.88
N LYS A 655 44.79 13.97 33.84
CA LYS A 655 46.26 13.99 33.92
C LYS A 655 46.67 13.60 35.33
N LEU A 656 47.22 12.39 35.48
CA LEU A 656 47.64 11.87 36.78
C LEU A 656 48.77 12.71 37.36
N ILE A 657 49.67 13.26 36.53
CA ILE A 657 50.77 14.11 37.03
C ILE A 657 50.30 15.40 37.71
N GLN A 658 49.06 15.83 37.45
CA GLN A 658 48.48 17.03 38.07
C GLN A 658 47.72 16.74 39.36
N LEU A 659 47.51 15.46 39.69
CA LEU A 659 46.82 15.06 40.91
C LEU A 659 47.77 15.04 42.11
N PRO A 660 47.28 15.36 43.32
CA PRO A 660 48.01 15.09 44.56
C PRO A 660 48.37 13.61 44.68
N ILE A 661 49.53 13.31 45.26
CA ILE A 661 50.03 11.93 45.38
C ILE A 661 49.05 11.06 46.16
N SER A 662 48.39 11.61 47.18
CA SER A 662 47.34 10.95 47.97
C SER A 662 46.08 10.56 47.17
N GLU A 663 45.82 11.21 46.04
CA GLU A 663 44.66 10.94 45.18
C GLU A 663 44.98 9.94 44.05
N LEU A 664 46.27 9.70 43.75
CA LEU A 664 46.72 8.80 42.69
C LEU A 664 46.21 7.38 42.89
N GLY A 665 46.25 6.85 44.12
CA GLY A 665 45.76 5.50 44.40
C GLY A 665 44.27 5.32 44.08
N THR A 666 43.46 6.37 44.27
CA THR A 666 42.03 6.34 43.91
C THR A 666 41.84 6.49 42.40
N ALA A 667 42.60 7.38 41.75
CA ALA A 667 42.55 7.55 40.30
C ALA A 667 42.94 6.27 39.53
N LEU A 668 44.02 5.60 39.95
CA LEU A 668 44.48 4.33 39.34
C LEU A 668 43.45 3.20 39.53
N ARG A 669 42.80 3.10 40.70
CA ARG A 669 41.70 2.14 40.94
C ARG A 669 40.46 2.42 40.09
N ASN A 670 40.12 3.68 39.90
CA ASN A 670 39.03 4.08 39.01
C ASN A 670 39.32 3.71 37.55
N LEU A 671 40.57 3.92 37.09
CA LEU A 671 40.99 3.50 35.74
C LEU A 671 41.01 1.98 35.58
N ALA A 672 41.39 1.23 36.63
CA ALA A 672 41.38 -0.24 36.61
C ALA A 672 39.97 -0.83 36.57
N SER A 673 38.99 -0.13 37.15
CA SER A 673 37.59 -0.57 37.23
C SER A 673 36.73 -0.10 36.06
N ASP A 674 37.25 0.76 35.19
CA ASP A 674 36.55 1.23 33.99
C ASP A 674 36.30 0.08 33.01
N ARG A 675 35.04 -0.31 32.88
CA ARG A 675 34.59 -1.39 31.99
C ARG A 675 34.79 -1.07 30.51
N ARG A 676 34.84 0.22 30.13
CA ARG A 676 35.01 0.66 28.75
C ARG A 676 36.36 0.25 28.18
N ARG A 677 37.38 0.16 29.04
CA ARG A 677 38.75 -0.26 28.69
C ARG A 677 38.82 -1.53 27.85
N ALA A 678 38.01 -2.55 28.21
CA ALA A 678 38.01 -3.84 27.52
C ALA A 678 37.30 -3.80 26.17
N ALA A 679 36.35 -2.88 25.99
CA ALA A 679 35.57 -2.73 24.77
C ALA A 679 36.26 -1.85 23.71
N MET A 680 37.15 -0.94 24.11
CA MET A 680 37.78 0.06 23.23
C MET A 680 38.46 -0.49 21.97
N PRO A 681 39.24 -1.59 22.01
CA PRO A 681 39.82 -2.15 20.78
C PRO A 681 38.77 -2.61 19.77
N ARG A 682 37.67 -3.21 20.24
CA ARG A 682 36.57 -3.68 19.38
C ARG A 682 35.79 -2.51 18.79
N VAL A 683 35.53 -1.48 19.61
CA VAL A 683 34.93 -0.21 19.15
C VAL A 683 35.79 0.43 18.06
N HIS A 684 37.11 0.49 18.24
CA HIS A 684 38.02 1.08 17.26
C HIS A 684 38.01 0.31 15.93
N VAL A 685 37.96 -1.03 15.99
CA VAL A 685 37.83 -1.87 14.78
C VAL A 685 36.50 -1.61 14.07
N SER A 686 35.37 -1.62 14.77
CA SER A 686 34.05 -1.36 14.17
C SER A 686 33.94 0.06 13.61
N LEU A 687 34.49 1.06 14.30
CA LEU A 687 34.57 2.43 13.78
C LEU A 687 35.49 2.52 12.57
N ALA A 688 36.61 1.80 12.55
CA ALA A 688 37.50 1.77 11.39
C ALA A 688 36.87 1.03 10.20
N THR A 689 36.07 0.00 10.42
CA THR A 689 35.29 -0.66 9.39
C THR A 689 34.28 0.31 8.83
N LEU A 690 33.41 0.90 9.66
CA LEU A 690 32.44 1.93 9.24
C LEU A 690 33.10 3.11 8.54
N ALA A 691 34.24 3.58 9.04
CA ALA A 691 35.01 4.66 8.45
C ALA A 691 35.64 4.26 7.12
N ARG A 692 35.99 2.99 6.89
CA ARG A 692 36.40 2.49 5.56
C ARG A 692 35.19 2.32 4.65
N THR A 693 34.05 1.88 5.16
CA THR A 693 32.81 1.82 4.37
C THR A 693 32.32 3.20 3.94
N THR A 694 32.67 4.24 4.70
CA THR A 694 32.36 5.65 4.41
C THR A 694 33.52 6.47 3.81
N ARG A 695 34.78 6.04 3.92
CA ARG A 695 35.99 6.70 3.34
C ARG A 695 36.72 5.89 2.26
N ALA A 696 36.39 4.62 1.99
CA ALA A 696 36.80 3.92 0.76
C ALA A 696 35.95 4.38 -0.44
N ILE A 697 35.59 5.67 -0.40
CA ILE A 697 34.72 6.43 -1.28
C ILE A 697 35.55 7.55 -1.87
#